data_AF-A0A530BTQ6-F1
#
_entry.id   AF-A0A530BTQ6-F1
#
_cell.length_a   1.000
_cell.length_b   1.000
_cell.length_c   1.000
_cell.angle_alpha   90.00
_cell.angle_beta   90.00
_cell.angle_gamma   90.00
#
_symmetry.space_group_name_H-M   'P 1'
#
loop_
_entity.id
_entity.type
_entity.pdbx_description
1 polymer ?
#
loop_
_entity_poly.entity_id
_entity_poly.type
_entity_poly.pdbx_seq_one_letter_code
_entity_poly.pdbx_strand_id
1 'polypeptide(L)'
;PLVLAIVFAAMLALGIDLQRISLGALIIALGLLVDDAMITIETMVSRLERGDDKPSAAVFAYASTAMPRLAGTLVTVAGFVPVGFARSDAGEYTFSLFAVVALSLIASWVVSGLFAPVVGVALLGKPKHSHSEMLSAPMRLFKRALLAAMRAKWITILVTAGLFAAALAGARLIPQQFFPSSDRPELLVDLKLQDNASILATNEVVQQFDEIVAADPDVEHFSTYVGQGAIRFYLPLDVALPNPFFAQSVIVTKGLKEREQVRARLEKASATRFPQVVARVNPLELGPPVGWPVKYRVDGPDPAQVRSIALQVADALGKTAGLRNVNFDWVEPSRVMRVRVDQDQARQLGLSSAVVATALNAIVSGTTMTQVRDDIYLVDVVARAEQTERTSLESLRSLQIPLPGGRVVPLRQIATFDYSQEYPIVWRRDRVPTLTVQADVVPGVLPATAVKAFEPQLGKLVAALPSGYHISTGGSVEESGKAQASVMAVLPAMGLLVLTILMFQLQSFQRMFLVLSVAPLGIIGVVAALLLAQAPLGFVAILGVLALTGMIARNSVILIDQIETERRTGAHPWDSVVTAALHRTRPILLTAAAATLGMVPIAPTVFWGPMAFAIIGGLAVATVLTLIFLPALYVAWFRISEPLQAESCTEPAHTGILALQA
;
A
#
# COMPACT_ATOMS: atom_id res chain seq x y z
N PRO A 1 -15.89 5.07 -23.18
CA PRO A 1 -15.39 4.15 -24.23
C PRO A 1 -14.20 4.68 -25.01
N LEU A 2 -14.30 5.87 -25.63
CA LEU A 2 -13.21 6.43 -26.44
C LEU A 2 -11.93 6.65 -25.64
N VAL A 3 -12.05 7.25 -24.45
CA VAL A 3 -10.91 7.43 -23.53
C VAL A 3 -10.25 6.10 -23.17
N LEU A 4 -11.05 5.07 -22.85
CA LEU A 4 -10.53 3.74 -22.52
C LEU A 4 -9.78 3.10 -23.70
N ALA A 5 -10.26 3.26 -24.93
CA ALA A 5 -9.57 2.75 -26.12
C ALA A 5 -8.19 3.42 -26.31
N ILE A 6 -8.11 4.74 -26.11
CA ILE A 6 -6.85 5.49 -26.16
C ILE A 6 -5.90 5.01 -25.04
N VAL A 7 -6.43 4.85 -23.82
CA VAL A 7 -5.64 4.40 -22.67
C VAL A 7 -5.12 2.98 -22.89
N PHE A 8 -5.93 2.05 -23.39
CA PHE A 8 -5.47 0.69 -23.70
C PHE A 8 -4.41 0.66 -24.79
N ALA A 9 -4.53 1.49 -25.83
CA ALA A 9 -3.49 1.61 -26.85
C ALA A 9 -2.18 2.18 -26.27
N ALA A 10 -2.27 3.18 -25.38
CA ALA A 10 -1.11 3.74 -24.70
C ALA A 10 -0.48 2.75 -23.70
N MET A 11 -1.28 1.98 -22.97
CA MET A 11 -0.81 0.91 -22.08
C MET A 11 -0.06 -0.16 -22.85
N LEU A 12 -0.59 -0.58 -24.01
CA LEU A 12 0.09 -1.53 -24.90
C LEU A 12 1.44 -0.98 -25.39
N ALA A 13 1.50 0.30 -25.78
CA ALA A 13 2.73 0.94 -26.24
C ALA A 13 3.79 1.08 -25.13
N LEU A 14 3.35 1.24 -23.87
CA LEU A 14 4.22 1.40 -22.70
C LEU A 14 4.52 0.08 -21.96
N GLY A 15 3.96 -1.05 -22.42
CA GLY A 15 4.12 -2.35 -21.76
C GLY A 15 3.46 -2.44 -20.38
N ILE A 16 2.36 -1.72 -20.16
CA ILE A 16 1.63 -1.73 -18.88
C ILE A 16 0.52 -2.79 -18.95
N ASP A 17 0.69 -3.87 -18.19
CA ASP A 17 -0.27 -4.99 -18.16
C ASP A 17 -1.58 -4.66 -17.44
N LEU A 18 -2.63 -5.40 -17.80
CA LEU A 18 -3.90 -5.41 -17.08
C LEU A 18 -3.81 -6.33 -15.86
N GLN A 19 -3.84 -5.73 -14.69
CA GLN A 19 -3.84 -6.40 -13.40
C GLN A 19 -4.64 -5.58 -12.38
N ARG A 20 -4.79 -6.09 -11.15
CA ARG A 20 -5.67 -5.53 -10.11
C ARG A 20 -5.51 -4.02 -9.88
N ILE A 21 -4.28 -3.51 -9.92
CA ILE A 21 -3.92 -2.10 -9.70
C ILE A 21 -4.23 -1.24 -10.92
N SER A 22 -3.84 -1.66 -12.13
CA SER A 22 -4.18 -0.94 -13.36
C SER A 22 -5.69 -0.93 -13.64
N LEU A 23 -6.41 -2.02 -13.32
CA LEU A 23 -7.87 -2.06 -13.39
C LEU A 23 -8.53 -1.13 -12.36
N GLY A 24 -8.06 -1.13 -11.11
CA GLY A 24 -8.56 -0.18 -10.11
C GLY A 24 -8.26 1.28 -10.47
N ALA A 25 -7.12 1.54 -11.10
CA ALA A 25 -6.76 2.85 -11.65
C ALA A 25 -7.75 3.33 -12.71
N LEU A 26 -8.22 2.43 -13.60
CA LEU A 26 -9.26 2.75 -14.59
C LEU A 26 -10.60 3.08 -13.92
N ILE A 27 -10.97 2.38 -12.85
CA ILE A 27 -12.21 2.66 -12.10
C ILE A 27 -12.13 4.05 -11.45
N ILE A 28 -11.00 4.36 -10.81
CA ILE A 28 -10.74 5.67 -10.21
C ILE A 28 -10.79 6.75 -11.29
N ALA A 29 -10.10 6.54 -12.40
CA ALA A 29 -10.08 7.46 -13.52
C ALA A 29 -11.46 7.64 -14.16
N LEU A 30 -12.32 6.60 -14.18
CA LEU A 30 -13.68 6.67 -14.71
C LEU A 30 -14.53 7.68 -13.95
N GLY A 31 -14.43 7.71 -12.62
CA GLY A 31 -15.11 8.72 -11.80
C GLY A 31 -14.67 10.14 -12.12
N LEU A 32 -13.41 10.32 -12.51
CA LEU A 32 -12.80 11.62 -12.78
C LEU A 32 -12.96 12.09 -14.23
N LEU A 33 -13.00 11.17 -15.20
CA LEU A 33 -13.08 11.51 -16.63
C LEU A 33 -14.48 11.97 -17.04
N VAL A 34 -15.53 11.48 -16.37
CA VAL A 34 -16.91 11.87 -16.67
C VAL A 34 -17.13 13.34 -16.34
N ASP A 35 -16.39 13.87 -15.37
CA ASP A 35 -16.48 15.25 -14.93
C ASP A 35 -16.15 16.26 -16.04
N ASP A 36 -15.04 16.07 -16.77
CA ASP A 36 -14.62 17.00 -17.84
C ASP A 36 -15.71 17.14 -18.92
N ALA A 37 -16.26 16.00 -19.34
CA ALA A 37 -17.33 15.93 -20.32
C ALA A 37 -18.60 16.60 -19.79
N MET A 38 -18.95 16.33 -18.53
CA MET A 38 -20.14 16.90 -17.90
C MET A 38 -20.08 18.42 -17.81
N ILE A 39 -18.96 18.99 -17.37
CA ILE A 39 -18.79 20.45 -17.28
C ILE A 39 -18.97 21.09 -18.67
N THR A 40 -18.46 20.44 -19.72
CA THR A 40 -18.62 20.93 -21.10
C THR A 40 -20.10 20.95 -21.50
N ILE A 41 -20.81 19.85 -21.27
CA ILE A 41 -22.22 19.72 -21.64
C ILE A 41 -23.10 20.68 -20.83
N GLU A 42 -22.88 20.81 -19.53
CA GLU A 42 -23.66 21.75 -18.69
C GLU A 42 -23.44 23.20 -19.13
N THR A 43 -22.21 23.57 -19.50
CA THR A 43 -21.92 24.91 -20.05
C THR A 43 -22.66 25.14 -21.36
N MET A 44 -22.72 24.13 -22.24
CA MET A 44 -23.49 24.21 -23.49
C MET A 44 -25.00 24.34 -23.22
N VAL A 45 -25.55 23.51 -22.33
CA VAL A 45 -26.98 23.54 -21.97
C VAL A 45 -27.36 24.90 -21.39
N SER A 46 -26.55 25.45 -20.47
CA SER A 46 -26.81 26.76 -19.88
C SER A 46 -26.81 27.90 -20.93
N ARG A 47 -25.95 27.83 -21.95
CA ARG A 47 -25.95 28.81 -23.07
C ARG A 47 -27.16 28.64 -23.98
N LEU A 48 -27.56 27.40 -24.27
CA LEU A 48 -28.78 27.10 -25.03
C LEU A 48 -30.04 27.61 -24.31
N GLU A 49 -30.11 27.47 -22.98
CA GLU A 49 -31.20 28.02 -22.17
C GLU A 49 -31.24 29.56 -22.19
N ARG A 50 -30.09 30.20 -22.35
CA ARG A 50 -29.97 31.66 -22.54
C ARG A 50 -30.28 32.13 -23.96
N GLY A 51 -30.60 31.21 -24.87
CA GLY A 51 -31.07 31.52 -26.23
C GLY A 51 -30.02 31.40 -27.33
N ASP A 52 -28.79 30.95 -27.03
CA ASP A 52 -27.77 30.72 -28.06
C ASP A 52 -28.13 29.57 -29.01
N ASP A 53 -27.61 29.63 -30.24
CA ASP A 53 -27.62 28.49 -31.16
C ASP A 53 -26.59 27.42 -30.74
N LYS A 54 -26.83 26.16 -31.16
CA LYS A 54 -25.97 25.02 -30.77
C LYS A 54 -24.49 25.20 -31.14
N PRO A 55 -24.13 25.65 -32.36
CA PRO A 55 -22.73 25.93 -32.70
C PRO A 55 -22.09 26.99 -31.79
N SER A 56 -22.76 28.13 -31.56
CA SER A 56 -22.22 29.17 -30.68
C SER A 56 -22.06 28.70 -29.24
N ALA A 57 -23.02 27.94 -28.71
CA ALA A 57 -22.93 27.34 -27.39
C ALA A 57 -21.74 26.36 -27.28
N ALA A 58 -21.47 25.58 -28.33
CA ALA A 58 -20.33 24.66 -28.38
C ALA A 58 -18.98 25.39 -28.41
N VAL A 59 -18.85 26.43 -29.25
CA VAL A 59 -17.63 27.25 -29.33
C VAL A 59 -17.38 27.97 -28.01
N PHE A 60 -18.43 28.54 -27.40
CA PHE A 60 -18.34 29.20 -26.11
C PHE A 60 -17.91 28.24 -25.01
N ALA A 61 -18.52 27.04 -24.95
CA ALA A 61 -18.16 26.04 -23.95
C ALA A 61 -16.70 25.62 -24.05
N TYR A 62 -16.17 25.43 -25.27
CA TYR A 62 -14.74 25.16 -25.46
C TYR A 62 -13.87 26.35 -25.01
N ALA A 63 -14.11 27.55 -25.56
CA ALA A 63 -13.28 28.72 -25.30
C ALA A 63 -13.25 29.15 -23.83
N SER A 64 -14.39 29.04 -23.13
CA SER A 64 -14.49 29.46 -21.72
C SER A 64 -13.97 28.42 -20.73
N THR A 65 -14.04 27.12 -21.04
CA THR A 65 -13.73 26.06 -20.05
C THR A 65 -12.47 25.26 -20.35
N ALA A 66 -11.86 25.37 -21.54
CA ALA A 66 -10.74 24.51 -21.92
C ALA A 66 -9.51 24.66 -20.99
N MET A 67 -9.08 25.90 -20.73
CA MET A 67 -7.90 26.18 -19.89
C MET A 67 -8.14 25.87 -18.40
N PRO A 68 -9.23 26.34 -17.76
CA PRO A 68 -9.52 25.98 -16.38
C PRO A 68 -9.62 24.46 -16.15
N ARG A 69 -10.18 23.72 -17.12
CA ARG A 69 -10.22 22.26 -17.06
C ARG A 69 -8.85 21.62 -17.21
N LEU A 70 -8.01 22.10 -18.14
CA LEU A 70 -6.64 21.60 -18.29
C LEU A 70 -5.84 21.80 -16.99
N ALA A 71 -5.91 22.99 -16.40
CA ALA A 71 -5.25 23.27 -15.13
C ALA A 71 -5.77 22.32 -14.03
N GLY A 72 -7.09 22.13 -13.94
CA GLY A 72 -7.72 21.20 -13.01
C GLY A 72 -7.29 19.74 -13.19
N THR A 73 -7.23 19.25 -14.42
CA THR A 73 -6.78 17.88 -14.71
C THR A 73 -5.31 17.70 -14.40
N LEU A 74 -4.45 18.66 -14.77
CA LEU A 74 -3.02 18.63 -14.45
C LEU A 74 -2.76 18.69 -12.94
N VAL A 75 -3.51 19.49 -12.18
CA VAL A 75 -3.44 19.49 -10.69
C VAL A 75 -3.88 18.16 -10.10
N THR A 76 -4.88 17.51 -10.71
CA THR A 76 -5.32 16.18 -10.27
C THR A 76 -4.24 15.13 -10.54
N VAL A 77 -3.64 15.12 -11.74
CA VAL A 77 -2.51 14.25 -12.10
C VAL A 77 -1.31 14.51 -11.18
N ALA A 78 -1.03 15.78 -10.88
CA ALA A 78 0.02 16.19 -9.96
C ALA A 78 -0.15 15.54 -8.57
N GLY A 79 -1.38 15.46 -8.05
CA GLY A 79 -1.67 14.80 -6.78
C GLY A 79 -1.28 13.31 -6.73
N PHE A 80 -1.18 12.64 -7.88
CA PHE A 80 -0.73 11.25 -7.97
C PHE A 80 0.79 11.11 -8.24
N VAL A 81 1.52 12.20 -8.51
CA VAL A 81 2.97 12.16 -8.80
C VAL A 81 3.79 11.50 -7.69
N PRO A 82 3.54 11.75 -6.38
CA PRO A 82 4.30 11.07 -5.32
C PRO A 82 4.24 9.54 -5.42
N VAL A 83 3.15 8.99 -5.93
CA VAL A 83 2.96 7.54 -6.09
C VAL A 83 3.86 7.00 -7.20
N GLY A 84 3.88 7.66 -8.35
CA GLY A 84 4.63 7.21 -9.53
C GLY A 84 6.14 7.35 -9.42
N PHE A 85 6.63 8.22 -8.52
CA PHE A 85 8.06 8.53 -8.37
C PHE A 85 8.65 8.08 -7.02
N ALA A 86 7.85 7.46 -6.15
CA ALA A 86 8.34 6.86 -4.91
C ALA A 86 9.26 5.67 -5.24
N ARG A 87 10.56 5.82 -4.92
CA ARG A 87 11.56 4.75 -5.01
C ARG A 87 11.40 3.80 -3.83
N SER A 88 10.52 2.83 -3.96
CA SER A 88 10.30 1.75 -2.98
C SER A 88 9.57 0.59 -3.65
N ASP A 89 9.63 -0.61 -3.08
CA ASP A 89 8.92 -1.78 -3.58
C ASP A 89 7.39 -1.54 -3.65
N ALA A 90 6.85 -0.79 -2.68
CA ALA A 90 5.46 -0.38 -2.69
C ALA A 90 5.14 0.64 -3.82
N GLY A 91 6.11 1.49 -4.17
CA GLY A 91 6.01 2.42 -5.30
C GLY A 91 6.04 1.71 -6.65
N GLU A 92 6.92 0.71 -6.81
CA GLU A 92 6.95 -0.15 -8.00
C GLU A 92 5.63 -0.92 -8.16
N TYR A 93 5.14 -1.50 -7.06
CA TYR A 93 3.83 -2.15 -7.02
C TYR A 93 2.71 -1.19 -7.46
N THR A 94 2.75 0.08 -7.03
CA THR A 94 1.70 1.07 -7.32
C THR A 94 1.93 1.94 -8.55
N PHE A 95 3.04 1.77 -9.29
CA PHE A 95 3.37 2.62 -10.45
C PHE A 95 2.27 2.65 -11.51
N SER A 96 1.70 1.48 -11.82
CA SER A 96 0.61 1.37 -12.80
C SER A 96 -0.62 2.23 -12.44
N LEU A 97 -0.84 2.53 -11.15
CA LEU A 97 -1.92 3.40 -10.70
C LEU A 97 -1.72 4.81 -11.23
N PHE A 98 -0.52 5.38 -11.02
CA PHE A 98 -0.17 6.71 -11.49
C PHE A 98 -0.24 6.79 -13.03
N ALA A 99 0.43 5.87 -13.72
CA ALA A 99 0.51 5.90 -15.17
C ALA A 99 -0.88 5.83 -15.83
N VAL A 100 -1.73 4.90 -15.39
CA VAL A 100 -3.06 4.71 -15.96
C VAL A 100 -3.99 5.89 -15.63
N VAL A 101 -3.95 6.43 -14.40
CA VAL A 101 -4.74 7.62 -14.06
C VAL A 101 -4.28 8.84 -14.86
N ALA A 102 -2.97 9.07 -14.97
CA ALA A 102 -2.41 10.19 -15.73
C ALA A 102 -2.81 10.13 -17.20
N LEU A 103 -2.61 8.97 -17.85
CA LEU A 103 -3.03 8.74 -19.24
C LEU A 103 -4.54 8.93 -19.42
N SER A 104 -5.34 8.41 -18.50
CA SER A 104 -6.80 8.52 -18.56
C SER A 104 -7.29 9.95 -18.42
N LEU A 105 -6.71 10.75 -17.52
CA LEU A 105 -7.10 12.15 -17.32
C LEU A 105 -6.66 13.04 -18.48
N ILE A 106 -5.45 12.82 -19.01
CA ILE A 106 -4.97 13.57 -20.19
C ILE A 106 -5.82 13.21 -21.42
N ALA A 107 -6.08 11.93 -21.65
CA ALA A 107 -6.95 11.48 -22.74
C ALA A 107 -8.40 11.97 -22.55
N SER A 108 -8.89 12.01 -21.31
CA SER A 108 -10.21 12.58 -20.96
C SER A 108 -10.32 14.04 -21.39
N TRP A 109 -9.31 14.86 -21.05
CA TRP A 109 -9.31 16.27 -21.42
C TRP A 109 -9.35 16.47 -22.95
N VAL A 110 -8.53 15.71 -23.69
CA VAL A 110 -8.51 15.76 -25.18
C VAL A 110 -9.86 15.34 -25.75
N VAL A 111 -10.42 14.22 -25.28
CA VAL A 111 -11.70 13.70 -25.77
C VAL A 111 -12.85 14.64 -25.42
N SER A 112 -12.87 15.16 -24.20
CA SER A 112 -13.91 16.08 -23.75
C SER A 112 -13.83 17.43 -24.47
N GLY A 113 -12.63 17.93 -24.78
CA GLY A 113 -12.47 19.16 -25.54
C GLY A 113 -12.92 19.04 -27.00
N LEU A 114 -12.61 17.92 -27.65
CA LEU A 114 -12.85 17.75 -29.09
C LEU A 114 -14.21 17.11 -29.42
N PHE A 115 -14.58 16.03 -28.73
CA PHE A 115 -15.76 15.25 -29.08
C PHE A 115 -17.02 15.69 -28.35
N ALA A 116 -16.93 16.11 -27.07
CA ALA A 116 -18.13 16.47 -26.32
C ALA A 116 -18.92 17.63 -26.96
N PRO A 117 -18.30 18.71 -27.49
CA PRO A 117 -19.04 19.76 -28.18
C PRO A 117 -19.71 19.26 -29.47
N VAL A 118 -19.04 18.44 -30.26
CA VAL A 118 -19.57 17.88 -31.52
C VAL A 118 -20.78 16.99 -31.24
N VAL A 119 -20.65 16.08 -30.26
CA VAL A 119 -21.73 15.18 -29.83
C VAL A 119 -22.89 16.00 -29.23
N GLY A 120 -22.58 17.05 -28.46
CA GLY A 120 -23.57 17.97 -27.92
C GLY A 120 -24.40 18.65 -29.00
N VAL A 121 -23.79 19.17 -30.07
CA VAL A 121 -24.52 19.77 -31.19
C VAL A 121 -25.45 18.75 -31.87
N ALA A 122 -24.97 17.52 -32.05
CA ALA A 122 -25.74 16.46 -32.69
C ALA A 122 -26.94 15.98 -31.84
N LEU A 123 -26.75 15.78 -30.53
CA LEU A 123 -27.73 15.12 -29.66
C LEU A 123 -28.59 16.08 -28.82
N LEU A 124 -28.12 17.29 -28.49
CA LEU A 124 -28.88 18.19 -27.63
C LEU A 124 -30.14 18.68 -28.34
N GLY A 125 -31.30 18.57 -27.69
CA GLY A 125 -32.53 19.20 -28.16
C GLY A 125 -32.51 20.71 -27.94
N LYS A 126 -33.34 21.48 -28.68
CA LYS A 126 -33.64 22.86 -28.27
C LYS A 126 -34.40 22.79 -26.93
N PRO A 127 -33.97 23.52 -25.89
CA PRO A 127 -34.66 23.49 -24.61
C PRO A 127 -36.12 23.95 -24.79
N LYS A 128 -37.08 23.14 -24.31
CA LYS A 128 -38.50 23.53 -24.23
C LYS A 128 -38.69 24.24 -22.88
N HIS A 129 -38.92 25.55 -22.96
CA HIS A 129 -39.11 26.50 -21.85
C HIS A 129 -37.84 27.04 -21.18
N SER A 130 -37.75 28.37 -21.12
CA SER A 130 -36.97 29.11 -20.13
C SER A 130 -37.56 28.75 -18.76
N HIS A 131 -36.80 28.01 -17.95
CA HIS A 131 -37.18 27.86 -16.55
C HIS A 131 -37.19 29.27 -15.94
N SER A 132 -38.36 29.71 -15.49
CA SER A 132 -38.50 30.96 -14.75
C SER A 132 -37.48 31.03 -13.61
N GLU A 133 -37.01 32.24 -13.30
CA GLU A 133 -35.99 32.58 -12.28
C GLU A 133 -36.33 32.15 -10.83
N MET A 134 -37.31 31.26 -10.62
CA MET A 134 -37.57 30.65 -9.34
C MET A 134 -36.53 29.57 -9.03
N LEU A 135 -35.55 29.94 -8.21
CA LEU A 135 -34.64 29.02 -7.53
C LEU A 135 -35.43 27.83 -6.93
N SER A 136 -35.03 26.60 -7.29
CA SER A 136 -35.61 25.37 -6.74
C SER A 136 -35.53 25.37 -5.20
N ALA A 137 -36.45 24.68 -4.52
CA ALA A 137 -36.46 24.58 -3.05
C ALA A 137 -35.08 24.25 -2.43
N PRO A 138 -34.30 23.26 -2.92
CA PRO A 138 -32.95 22.99 -2.42
C PRO A 138 -31.96 24.14 -2.70
N MET A 139 -32.06 24.79 -3.86
CA MET A 139 -31.17 25.91 -4.20
C MET A 139 -31.46 27.15 -3.33
N ARG A 140 -32.72 27.38 -2.93
CA ARG A 140 -33.09 28.44 -1.96
C ARG A 140 -32.52 28.17 -0.57
N LEU A 141 -32.56 26.92 -0.12
CA LEU A 141 -31.95 26.52 1.15
C LEU A 141 -30.42 26.71 1.11
N PHE A 142 -29.78 26.26 0.03
CA PHE A 142 -28.35 26.47 -0.19
C PHE A 142 -27.98 27.97 -0.19
N LYS A 143 -28.72 28.81 -0.92
CA LYS A 143 -28.51 30.27 -0.93
C LYS A 143 -28.59 30.86 0.48
N ARG A 144 -29.57 30.43 1.29
CA ARG A 144 -29.70 30.88 2.69
C ARG A 144 -28.50 30.44 3.54
N ALA A 145 -28.06 29.19 3.41
CA ALA A 145 -26.90 28.67 4.12
C ALA A 145 -25.61 29.40 3.73
N LEU A 146 -25.41 29.66 2.43
CA LEU A 146 -24.28 30.41 1.90
C LEU A 146 -24.25 31.84 2.44
N LEU A 147 -25.38 32.57 2.38
CA LEU A 147 -25.47 33.93 2.90
C LEU A 147 -25.23 33.97 4.41
N ALA A 148 -25.77 33.02 5.17
CA ALA A 148 -25.52 32.91 6.60
C ALA A 148 -24.03 32.68 6.90
N ALA A 149 -23.36 31.80 6.14
CA ALA A 149 -21.93 31.56 6.27
C ALA A 149 -21.08 32.79 5.89
N MET A 150 -21.43 33.51 4.83
CA MET A 150 -20.74 34.73 4.43
C MET A 150 -20.91 35.87 5.44
N ARG A 151 -22.10 36.02 6.05
CA ARG A 151 -22.36 37.00 7.12
C ARG A 151 -21.61 36.64 8.41
N ALA A 152 -21.60 35.35 8.77
CA ALA A 152 -20.91 34.82 9.94
C ALA A 152 -19.50 34.27 9.62
N LYS A 153 -18.76 34.90 8.70
CA LYS A 153 -17.50 34.38 8.14
C LYS A 153 -16.47 33.90 9.15
N TRP A 154 -16.29 34.60 10.28
CA TRP A 154 -15.38 34.19 11.34
C TRP A 154 -15.86 32.95 12.09
N ILE A 155 -17.17 32.80 12.31
CA ILE A 155 -17.75 31.61 12.92
C ILE A 155 -17.54 30.41 12.00
N THR A 156 -17.79 30.55 10.70
CA THR A 156 -17.55 29.48 9.72
C THR A 156 -16.09 29.04 9.73
N ILE A 157 -15.14 30.00 9.72
CA ILE A 157 -13.70 29.68 9.78
C ILE A 157 -13.33 28.96 11.08
N LEU A 158 -13.81 29.44 12.23
CA LEU A 158 -13.52 28.84 13.53
C LEU A 158 -14.13 27.44 13.68
N VAL A 159 -15.36 27.23 13.19
CA VAL A 159 -16.01 25.91 13.19
C VAL A 159 -15.23 24.93 12.31
N THR A 160 -14.83 25.35 11.10
CA THR A 160 -14.02 24.49 10.22
C THR A 160 -12.66 24.18 10.83
N ALA A 161 -11.99 25.16 11.45
CA ALA A 161 -10.73 24.93 12.17
C ALA A 161 -10.90 23.99 13.37
N GLY A 162 -11.99 24.11 14.13
CA GLY A 162 -12.34 23.22 15.22
C GLY A 162 -12.59 21.78 14.75
N LEU A 163 -13.34 21.61 13.66
CA LEU A 163 -13.56 20.30 13.03
C LEU A 163 -12.25 19.69 12.50
N PHE A 164 -11.36 20.51 11.94
CA PHE A 164 -10.04 20.07 11.50
C PHE A 164 -9.18 19.59 12.68
N ALA A 165 -9.14 20.34 13.78
CA ALA A 165 -8.43 19.93 14.99
C ALA A 165 -9.02 18.63 15.58
N ALA A 166 -10.36 18.50 15.59
CA ALA A 166 -11.04 17.28 16.03
C ALA A 166 -10.70 16.08 15.12
N ALA A 167 -10.61 16.29 13.80
CA ALA A 167 -10.19 15.25 12.86
C ALA A 167 -8.72 14.83 13.09
N LEU A 168 -7.81 15.76 13.35
CA LEU A 168 -6.42 15.43 13.69
C LEU A 168 -6.30 14.62 15.00
N ALA A 169 -7.13 14.94 16.00
CA ALA A 169 -7.22 14.15 17.22
C ALA A 169 -7.79 12.75 16.95
N GLY A 170 -8.87 12.67 16.16
CA GLY A 170 -9.52 11.42 15.75
C GLY A 170 -8.63 10.52 14.89
N ALA A 171 -7.74 11.09 14.07
CA ALA A 171 -6.79 10.34 13.26
C ALA A 171 -5.87 9.43 14.09
N ARG A 172 -5.60 9.79 15.36
CA ARG A 172 -4.79 8.97 16.28
C ARG A 172 -5.49 7.67 16.72
N LEU A 173 -6.81 7.60 16.58
CA LEU A 173 -7.62 6.42 16.90
C LEU A 173 -7.68 5.43 15.73
N ILE A 174 -7.32 5.86 14.52
CA ILE A 174 -7.37 5.01 13.33
C ILE A 174 -6.18 4.04 13.39
N PRO A 175 -6.43 2.71 13.33
CA PRO A 175 -5.35 1.73 13.35
C PRO A 175 -4.60 1.74 12.01
N GLN A 176 -3.28 1.54 12.05
CA GLN A 176 -2.43 1.58 10.86
C GLN A 176 -2.19 0.18 10.30
N GLN A 177 -2.28 0.05 8.98
CA GLN A 177 -1.96 -1.17 8.25
C GLN A 177 -1.03 -0.83 7.09
N PHE A 178 -0.10 -1.71 6.73
CA PHE A 178 0.68 -1.49 5.51
C PHE A 178 -0.13 -1.96 4.29
N PHE A 179 -0.26 -3.27 4.12
CA PHE A 179 -1.13 -3.91 3.13
C PHE A 179 -2.07 -4.92 3.81
N PRO A 180 -3.27 -5.16 3.24
CA PRO A 180 -4.17 -6.21 3.71
C PRO A 180 -3.77 -7.59 3.20
N SER A 181 -4.28 -8.63 3.84
CA SER A 181 -4.16 -10.01 3.36
C SER A 181 -4.93 -10.20 2.05
N SER A 182 -4.48 -11.14 1.23
CA SER A 182 -5.12 -11.52 -0.02
C SER A 182 -6.47 -12.21 0.22
N ASP A 183 -7.40 -11.97 -0.69
CA ASP A 183 -8.70 -12.63 -0.81
C ASP A 183 -8.65 -13.96 -1.56
N ARG A 184 -7.45 -14.41 -1.94
CA ARG A 184 -7.25 -15.68 -2.62
C ARG A 184 -7.52 -16.89 -1.69
N PRO A 185 -8.01 -18.02 -2.25
CA PRO A 185 -8.34 -19.21 -1.48
C PRO A 185 -7.12 -20.02 -1.03
N GLU A 186 -5.91 -19.65 -1.45
CA GLU A 186 -4.71 -20.38 -1.05
C GLU A 186 -4.23 -19.98 0.35
N LEU A 187 -3.69 -20.96 1.07
CA LEU A 187 -2.96 -20.83 2.33
C LEU A 187 -1.55 -21.40 2.16
N LEU A 188 -0.59 -20.78 2.82
CA LEU A 188 0.73 -21.35 3.00
C LEU A 188 0.85 -21.87 4.43
N VAL A 189 1.50 -23.04 4.56
CA VAL A 189 1.86 -23.60 5.85
C VAL A 189 3.35 -23.87 5.87
N ASP A 190 4.07 -23.09 6.66
CA ASP A 190 5.48 -23.29 6.92
C ASP A 190 5.64 -24.25 8.12
N LEU A 191 6.45 -25.29 7.95
CA LEU A 191 6.81 -26.25 8.98
C LEU A 191 8.32 -26.20 9.15
N LYS A 192 8.79 -25.59 10.25
CA LYS A 192 10.20 -25.55 10.60
C LYS A 192 10.47 -26.44 11.82
N LEU A 193 11.24 -27.51 11.61
CA LEU A 193 11.79 -28.34 12.68
C LEU A 193 13.05 -27.67 13.25
N GLN A 194 13.65 -28.29 14.28
CA GLN A 194 14.95 -27.87 14.79
C GLN A 194 16.02 -27.92 13.69
N ASP A 195 16.96 -26.96 13.69
CA ASP A 195 17.96 -26.76 12.62
C ASP A 195 18.88 -27.99 12.39
N ASN A 196 18.93 -28.96 13.31
CA ASN A 196 19.69 -30.20 13.20
C ASN A 196 18.86 -31.40 12.67
N ALA A 197 17.59 -31.21 12.33
CA ALA A 197 16.73 -32.28 11.84
C ALA A 197 17.16 -32.78 10.45
N SER A 198 17.07 -34.09 10.24
CA SER A 198 17.31 -34.69 8.94
C SER A 198 16.11 -34.47 8.02
N ILE A 199 16.35 -34.49 6.70
CA ILE A 199 15.28 -34.43 5.71
C ILE A 199 14.26 -35.56 5.87
N LEU A 200 14.70 -36.72 6.38
CA LEU A 200 13.83 -37.87 6.64
C LEU A 200 12.86 -37.57 7.80
N ALA A 201 13.34 -36.95 8.89
CA ALA A 201 12.49 -36.54 10.00
C ALA A 201 11.48 -35.47 9.56
N THR A 202 11.90 -34.52 8.72
CA THR A 202 11.00 -33.53 8.13
C THR A 202 9.94 -34.21 7.26
N ASN A 203 10.32 -35.19 6.44
CA ASN A 203 9.39 -35.94 5.61
C ASN A 203 8.37 -36.74 6.43
N GLU A 204 8.77 -37.35 7.55
CA GLU A 204 7.84 -38.04 8.47
C GLU A 204 6.79 -37.09 9.06
N VAL A 205 7.22 -35.90 9.50
CA VAL A 205 6.29 -34.86 10.01
C VAL A 205 5.36 -34.38 8.90
N VAL A 206 5.88 -34.17 7.70
CA VAL A 206 5.09 -33.76 6.53
C VAL A 206 4.05 -34.81 6.17
N GLN A 207 4.38 -36.09 6.16
CA GLN A 207 3.41 -37.16 5.87
C GLN A 207 2.24 -37.14 6.86
N GLN A 208 2.51 -36.99 8.16
CA GLN A 208 1.46 -36.86 9.18
C GLN A 208 0.62 -35.58 9.00
N PHE A 209 1.25 -34.49 8.55
CA PHE A 209 0.56 -33.25 8.26
C PHE A 209 -0.34 -33.37 7.02
N ASP A 210 0.17 -33.98 5.95
CA ASP A 210 -0.54 -34.21 4.69
C ASP A 210 -1.79 -35.09 4.91
N GLU A 211 -1.74 -36.07 5.81
CA GLU A 211 -2.92 -36.86 6.22
C GLU A 211 -4.03 -35.99 6.84
N ILE A 212 -3.66 -34.99 7.64
CA ILE A 212 -4.63 -34.06 8.26
C ILE A 212 -5.25 -33.15 7.21
N VAL A 213 -4.43 -32.64 6.29
CA VAL A 213 -4.87 -31.76 5.20
C VAL A 213 -5.77 -32.53 4.23
N ALA A 214 -5.40 -33.76 3.87
CA ALA A 214 -6.18 -34.62 2.98
C ALA A 214 -7.54 -35.04 3.58
N ALA A 215 -7.66 -35.11 4.91
CA ALA A 215 -8.90 -35.44 5.58
C ALA A 215 -9.89 -34.25 5.71
N ASP A 216 -9.44 -33.02 5.43
CA ASP A 216 -10.27 -31.82 5.56
C ASP A 216 -11.16 -31.62 4.32
N PRO A 217 -12.50 -31.64 4.45
CA PRO A 217 -13.41 -31.54 3.30
C PRO A 217 -13.38 -30.16 2.63
N ASP A 218 -12.82 -29.13 3.26
CA ASP A 218 -12.75 -27.77 2.72
C ASP A 218 -11.49 -27.51 1.88
N VAL A 219 -10.57 -28.47 1.86
CA VAL A 219 -9.36 -28.48 1.02
C VAL A 219 -9.69 -29.12 -0.34
N GLU A 220 -9.31 -28.45 -1.43
CA GLU A 220 -9.50 -28.95 -2.79
C GLU A 220 -8.22 -29.60 -3.32
N HIS A 221 -7.09 -28.89 -3.21
CA HIS A 221 -5.78 -29.36 -3.63
C HIS A 221 -4.72 -28.92 -2.64
N PHE A 222 -3.66 -29.69 -2.48
CA PHE A 222 -2.47 -29.23 -1.78
C PHE A 222 -1.21 -29.82 -2.43
N SER A 223 -0.09 -29.14 -2.21
CA SER A 223 1.24 -29.60 -2.61
C SER A 223 2.23 -29.23 -1.53
N THR A 224 3.05 -30.19 -1.10
CA THR A 224 4.04 -29.98 -0.04
C THR A 224 5.46 -30.08 -0.60
N TYR A 225 6.28 -29.08 -0.30
CA TYR A 225 7.67 -28.98 -0.66
C TYR A 225 8.51 -29.33 0.58
N VAL A 226 9.24 -30.44 0.54
CA VAL A 226 10.10 -30.90 1.65
C VAL A 226 11.54 -30.52 1.35
N GLY A 227 12.19 -29.84 2.29
CA GLY A 227 13.58 -29.42 2.16
C GLY A 227 13.81 -28.09 1.45
N GLN A 228 12.74 -27.42 0.99
CA GLN A 228 12.79 -26.13 0.30
C GLN A 228 11.43 -25.44 0.32
N GLY A 229 11.41 -24.13 0.05
CA GLY A 229 10.17 -23.39 -0.15
C GLY A 229 9.47 -23.74 -1.47
N ALA A 230 8.20 -23.37 -1.57
CA ALA A 230 7.43 -23.46 -2.80
C ALA A 230 8.06 -22.58 -3.88
N ILE A 231 7.94 -23.03 -5.13
CA ILE A 231 8.38 -22.23 -6.29
C ILE A 231 7.54 -20.96 -6.36
N ARG A 232 8.18 -19.82 -6.69
CA ARG A 232 7.47 -18.55 -6.84
C ARG A 232 6.40 -18.64 -7.93
N PHE A 233 5.13 -18.62 -7.51
CA PHE A 233 3.96 -18.61 -8.39
C PHE A 233 3.18 -17.29 -8.34
N TYR A 234 3.47 -16.40 -7.40
CA TYR A 234 2.95 -15.04 -7.33
C TYR A 234 4.04 -14.08 -6.84
N LEU A 235 3.95 -12.81 -7.27
CA LEU A 235 5.05 -11.85 -7.14
C LEU A 235 5.47 -11.60 -5.67
N PRO A 236 4.55 -11.37 -4.71
CA PRO A 236 4.87 -11.23 -3.29
C PRO A 236 5.35 -12.49 -2.55
N LEU A 237 5.52 -13.65 -3.18
CA LEU A 237 5.99 -14.84 -2.45
C LEU A 237 7.44 -14.65 -2.00
N ASP A 238 7.66 -14.74 -0.69
CA ASP A 238 8.99 -14.88 -0.11
C ASP A 238 9.47 -16.33 -0.27
N VAL A 239 10.56 -16.52 -1.02
CA VAL A 239 11.05 -17.86 -1.38
C VAL A 239 12.09 -18.29 -0.36
N ALA A 240 11.75 -19.29 0.44
CA ALA A 240 12.67 -19.86 1.43
C ALA A 240 13.82 -20.63 0.75
N LEU A 241 15.03 -20.49 1.31
CA LEU A 241 16.20 -21.25 0.86
C LEU A 241 16.04 -22.75 1.15
N PRO A 242 16.65 -23.64 0.35
CA PRO A 242 16.68 -25.07 0.63
C PRO A 242 17.32 -25.37 1.99
N ASN A 243 16.57 -26.04 2.86
CA ASN A 243 16.98 -26.42 4.22
C ASN A 243 16.35 -27.78 4.59
N PRO A 244 17.13 -28.77 5.07
CA PRO A 244 16.61 -30.10 5.40
C PRO A 244 15.51 -30.13 6.48
N PHE A 245 15.52 -29.16 7.38
CA PHE A 245 14.60 -29.03 8.52
C PHE A 245 13.35 -28.17 8.22
N PHE A 246 13.17 -27.76 6.95
CA PHE A 246 12.07 -26.89 6.55
C PHE A 246 11.19 -27.58 5.50
N ALA A 247 9.89 -27.40 5.61
CA ALA A 247 8.92 -27.75 4.58
C ALA A 247 7.86 -26.65 4.45
N GLN A 248 7.31 -26.50 3.25
CA GLN A 248 6.22 -25.56 2.99
C GLN A 248 5.12 -26.26 2.21
N SER A 249 3.89 -26.17 2.70
CA SER A 249 2.70 -26.68 2.02
C SER A 249 1.88 -25.54 1.44
N VAL A 250 1.48 -25.67 0.18
CA VAL A 250 0.55 -24.77 -0.51
C VAL A 250 -0.81 -25.47 -0.55
N ILE A 251 -1.79 -24.91 0.14
CA ILE A 251 -3.13 -25.49 0.30
C ILE A 251 -4.14 -24.60 -0.42
N VAL A 252 -4.88 -25.16 -1.37
CA VAL A 252 -5.98 -24.50 -2.08
C VAL A 252 -7.30 -24.95 -1.46
N THR A 253 -8.06 -23.98 -0.93
CA THR A 253 -9.37 -24.24 -0.33
C THR A 253 -10.51 -23.93 -1.30
N LYS A 254 -11.71 -24.44 -1.03
CA LYS A 254 -12.89 -24.24 -1.89
C LYS A 254 -13.37 -22.79 -1.98
N GLY A 255 -12.94 -21.93 -1.06
CA GLY A 255 -13.38 -20.53 -1.01
C GLY A 255 -12.77 -19.77 0.16
N LEU A 256 -13.04 -18.46 0.20
CA LEU A 256 -12.44 -17.57 1.20
C LEU A 256 -12.95 -17.85 2.63
N LYS A 257 -14.20 -18.25 2.80
CA LYS A 257 -14.77 -18.53 4.14
C LYS A 257 -14.20 -19.84 4.68
N GLU A 258 -14.15 -20.83 3.80
CA GLU A 258 -13.57 -22.16 4.02
C GLU A 258 -12.09 -22.02 4.39
N ARG A 259 -11.35 -21.15 3.68
CA ARG A 259 -9.96 -20.81 4.01
C ARG A 259 -9.75 -20.40 5.46
N GLU A 260 -10.57 -19.49 5.97
CA GLU A 260 -10.42 -19.00 7.35
C GLU A 260 -10.74 -20.09 8.38
N GLN A 261 -11.67 -20.99 8.06
CA GLN A 261 -11.99 -22.15 8.91
C GLN A 261 -10.88 -23.20 8.89
N VAL A 262 -10.37 -23.55 7.70
CA VAL A 262 -9.20 -24.43 7.51
C VAL A 262 -8.01 -23.85 8.27
N ARG A 263 -7.73 -22.54 8.15
CA ARG A 263 -6.66 -21.89 8.90
C ARG A 263 -6.78 -22.14 10.40
N ALA A 264 -7.95 -21.87 10.98
CA ALA A 264 -8.17 -22.06 12.42
C ALA A 264 -8.03 -23.53 12.86
N ARG A 265 -8.48 -24.48 12.02
CA ARG A 265 -8.32 -25.92 12.28
C ARG A 265 -6.84 -26.35 12.21
N LEU A 266 -6.12 -25.90 11.18
CA LEU A 266 -4.69 -26.20 11.01
C LEU A 266 -3.86 -25.60 12.14
N GLU A 267 -4.09 -24.34 12.52
CA GLU A 267 -3.39 -23.72 13.66
C GLU A 267 -3.59 -24.52 14.96
N LYS A 268 -4.82 -24.99 15.21
CA LYS A 268 -5.13 -25.84 16.37
C LYS A 268 -4.48 -27.22 16.27
N ALA A 269 -4.50 -27.84 15.09
CA ALA A 269 -3.88 -29.14 14.85
C ALA A 269 -2.36 -29.07 15.01
N SER A 270 -1.72 -28.03 14.45
CA SER A 270 -0.30 -27.76 14.59
C SER A 270 0.11 -27.60 16.05
N ALA A 271 -0.63 -26.81 16.84
CA ALA A 271 -0.33 -26.60 18.25
C ALA A 271 -0.49 -27.85 19.13
N THR A 272 -1.34 -28.81 18.73
CA THR A 272 -1.65 -30.00 19.55
C THR A 272 -0.91 -31.26 19.11
N ARG A 273 -0.72 -31.46 17.80
CA ARG A 273 -0.07 -32.66 17.24
C ARG A 273 1.41 -32.48 16.94
N PHE A 274 1.87 -31.26 16.70
CA PHE A 274 3.25 -30.96 16.32
C PHE A 274 3.92 -29.93 17.25
N PRO A 275 3.93 -30.13 18.59
CA PRO A 275 4.55 -29.18 19.53
C PRO A 275 6.06 -28.98 19.31
N GLN A 276 6.73 -29.93 18.65
CA GLN A 276 8.15 -29.88 18.31
C GLN A 276 8.46 -29.07 17.03
N VAL A 277 7.45 -28.58 16.31
CA VAL A 277 7.59 -27.88 15.02
C VAL A 277 7.10 -26.45 15.18
N VAL A 278 7.88 -25.49 14.69
CA VAL A 278 7.42 -24.11 14.49
C VAL A 278 6.56 -24.12 13.22
N ALA A 279 5.26 -24.28 13.42
CA ALA A 279 4.27 -24.26 12.36
C ALA A 279 3.65 -22.87 12.22
N ARG A 280 3.57 -22.37 10.98
CA ARG A 280 2.95 -21.09 10.68
C ARG A 280 1.94 -21.27 9.56
N VAL A 281 0.68 -20.97 9.83
CA VAL A 281 -0.38 -20.97 8.81
C VAL A 281 -0.67 -19.52 8.44
N ASN A 282 -0.31 -19.10 7.24
CA ASN A 282 -0.48 -17.72 6.79
C ASN A 282 -1.25 -17.64 5.47
N PRO A 283 -2.21 -16.70 5.35
CA PRO A 283 -2.79 -16.36 4.06
C PRO A 283 -1.75 -15.64 3.20
N LEU A 284 -1.92 -15.71 1.88
CA LEU A 284 -1.10 -14.91 0.98
C LEU A 284 -1.27 -13.41 1.28
N GLU A 285 -0.19 -12.66 1.16
CA GLU A 285 -0.18 -11.21 1.38
C GLU A 285 -0.29 -10.44 0.06
N LEU A 286 -0.81 -9.21 0.12
CA LEU A 286 -0.75 -8.25 -0.98
C LEU A 286 0.38 -7.25 -0.69
N GLY A 287 1.07 -6.77 -1.74
CA GLY A 287 2.19 -5.83 -1.61
C GLY A 287 3.55 -6.51 -1.44
N PRO A 288 4.60 -5.78 -1.04
CA PRO A 288 5.95 -6.33 -0.89
C PRO A 288 6.03 -7.44 0.17
N PRO A 289 6.89 -8.47 -0.01
CA PRO A 289 7.05 -9.55 0.96
C PRO A 289 7.65 -9.05 2.27
N VAL A 290 6.95 -9.24 3.38
CA VAL A 290 7.47 -8.93 4.73
C VAL A 290 7.82 -10.17 5.55
N GLY A 291 7.36 -11.35 5.12
CA GLY A 291 7.53 -12.63 5.81
C GLY A 291 6.71 -12.66 7.10
N TRP A 292 7.39 -12.59 8.25
CA TRP A 292 6.72 -12.41 9.55
C TRP A 292 6.37 -10.94 9.79
N PRO A 293 5.14 -10.62 10.26
CA PRO A 293 4.65 -9.25 10.36
C PRO A 293 5.42 -8.40 11.38
N VAL A 294 5.91 -9.05 12.46
CA VAL A 294 6.68 -8.43 13.54
C VAL A 294 8.03 -9.14 13.62
N LYS A 295 9.12 -8.37 13.44
CA LYS A 295 10.50 -8.85 13.53
C LYS A 295 11.34 -7.86 14.34
N TYR A 296 12.28 -8.37 15.11
CA TYR A 296 13.32 -7.60 15.77
C TYR A 296 14.66 -8.26 15.50
N ARG A 297 15.57 -7.51 14.90
CA ARG A 297 16.92 -7.97 14.56
C ARG A 297 17.88 -7.53 15.64
N VAL A 298 18.59 -8.51 16.20
CA VAL A 298 19.65 -8.28 17.18
C VAL A 298 20.98 -8.44 16.46
N ASP A 299 21.71 -7.34 16.33
CA ASP A 299 22.98 -7.25 15.63
C ASP A 299 24.13 -7.19 16.64
N GLY A 300 25.22 -7.92 16.41
CA GLY A 300 26.40 -7.85 17.26
C GLY A 300 27.58 -8.72 16.80
N PRO A 301 28.80 -8.46 17.30
CA PRO A 301 30.01 -9.14 16.83
C PRO A 301 30.12 -10.60 17.29
N ASP A 302 29.59 -10.94 18.49
CA ASP A 302 29.65 -12.29 19.05
C ASP A 302 28.27 -12.99 18.96
N PRO A 303 28.15 -14.08 18.17
CA PRO A 303 26.93 -14.87 18.07
C PRO A 303 26.36 -15.35 19.41
N ALA A 304 27.21 -15.70 20.39
CA ALA A 304 26.74 -16.19 21.68
C ALA A 304 26.04 -15.10 22.49
N GLN A 305 26.60 -13.89 22.49
CA GLN A 305 26.00 -12.72 23.13
C GLN A 305 24.74 -12.24 22.39
N VAL A 306 24.76 -12.23 21.05
CA VAL A 306 23.58 -11.94 20.22
C VAL A 306 22.42 -12.88 20.58
N ARG A 307 22.70 -14.18 20.72
CA ARG A 307 21.71 -15.17 21.18
C ARG A 307 21.16 -14.86 22.57
N SER A 308 22.02 -14.51 23.52
CA SER A 308 21.56 -14.16 24.87
C SER A 308 20.60 -12.97 24.85
N ILE A 309 20.92 -11.93 24.07
CA ILE A 309 20.08 -10.74 23.93
C ILE A 309 18.77 -11.09 23.21
N ALA A 310 18.84 -11.89 22.14
CA ALA A 310 17.65 -12.35 21.42
C ALA A 310 16.67 -13.13 22.31
N LEU A 311 17.16 -13.98 23.21
CA LEU A 311 16.33 -14.68 24.19
C LEU A 311 15.62 -13.71 25.16
N GLN A 312 16.29 -12.63 25.58
CA GLN A 312 15.66 -11.59 26.41
C GLN A 312 14.59 -10.82 25.66
N VAL A 313 14.84 -10.49 24.39
CA VAL A 313 13.86 -9.86 23.50
C VAL A 313 12.66 -10.78 23.30
N ALA A 314 12.88 -12.08 23.08
CA ALA A 314 11.81 -13.06 22.92
C ALA A 314 10.96 -13.25 24.19
N ASP A 315 11.57 -13.28 25.38
CA ASP A 315 10.84 -13.35 26.66
C ASP A 315 9.97 -12.10 26.87
N ALA A 316 10.48 -10.92 26.54
CA ALA A 316 9.70 -9.68 26.60
C ALA A 316 8.56 -9.66 25.56
N LEU A 317 8.82 -10.13 24.34
CA LEU A 317 7.79 -10.27 23.29
C LEU A 317 6.70 -11.26 23.69
N GLY A 318 7.07 -12.39 24.29
CA GLY A 318 6.12 -13.42 24.75
C GLY A 318 5.18 -12.93 25.86
N LYS A 319 5.58 -11.90 26.62
CA LYS A 319 4.76 -11.24 27.65
C LYS A 319 3.87 -10.13 27.11
N THR A 320 4.04 -9.75 25.85
CA THR A 320 3.30 -8.64 25.23
C THR A 320 1.97 -9.12 24.68
N ALA A 321 0.88 -8.49 25.12
CA ALA A 321 -0.46 -8.81 24.63
C ALA A 321 -0.59 -8.51 23.13
N GLY A 322 -1.22 -9.44 22.39
CA GLY A 322 -1.46 -9.30 20.95
C GLY A 322 -0.41 -9.95 20.04
N LEU A 323 0.65 -10.53 20.60
CA LEU A 323 1.63 -11.35 19.88
C LEU A 323 1.43 -12.84 20.19
N ARG A 324 1.79 -13.70 19.24
CA ARG A 324 1.80 -15.18 19.38
C ARG A 324 2.94 -15.79 18.58
N ASN A 325 3.25 -17.06 18.86
CA ASN A 325 4.22 -17.87 18.10
C ASN A 325 5.59 -17.19 17.95
N VAL A 326 6.14 -16.66 19.05
CA VAL A 326 7.48 -16.08 19.08
C VAL A 326 8.50 -17.17 18.73
N ASN A 327 9.32 -16.92 17.72
CA ASN A 327 10.35 -17.85 17.26
C ASN A 327 11.58 -17.08 16.73
N PHE A 328 12.56 -17.84 16.26
CA PHE A 328 13.85 -17.32 15.80
C PHE A 328 14.16 -17.83 14.39
N ASP A 329 14.88 -17.01 13.62
CA ASP A 329 15.43 -17.43 12.33
C ASP A 329 16.49 -18.52 12.47
N TRP A 330 17.38 -18.40 13.46
CA TRP A 330 18.34 -19.41 13.93
C TRP A 330 18.61 -19.19 15.42
N VAL A 331 18.66 -20.25 16.23
CA VAL A 331 19.01 -20.11 17.66
C VAL A 331 19.63 -21.36 18.26
N GLU A 332 19.36 -22.52 17.65
CA GLU A 332 19.79 -23.82 18.14
C GLU A 332 21.22 -24.15 17.67
N PRO A 333 22.13 -24.50 18.60
CA PRO A 333 23.40 -25.07 18.21
C PRO A 333 23.24 -26.53 17.78
N SER A 334 23.96 -26.92 16.74
CA SER A 334 24.07 -28.28 16.26
C SER A 334 25.26 -28.99 16.89
N ARG A 335 25.10 -30.29 17.16
CA ARG A 335 26.19 -31.13 17.65
C ARG A 335 27.14 -31.42 16.48
N VAL A 336 28.40 -31.10 16.67
CA VAL A 336 29.47 -31.37 15.69
C VAL A 336 30.58 -32.18 16.34
N MET A 337 31.15 -33.10 15.56
CA MET A 337 32.35 -33.83 15.96
C MET A 337 33.54 -33.19 15.23
N ARG A 338 34.43 -32.55 15.99
CA ARG A 338 35.67 -31.98 15.44
C ARG A 338 36.77 -33.02 15.49
N VAL A 339 37.32 -33.35 14.33
CA VAL A 339 38.52 -34.17 14.20
C VAL A 339 39.73 -33.26 14.25
N ARG A 340 40.47 -33.27 15.37
CA ARG A 340 41.72 -32.52 15.52
C ARG A 340 42.89 -33.44 15.22
N VAL A 341 43.51 -33.24 14.06
CA VAL A 341 44.71 -33.97 13.65
C VAL A 341 45.90 -33.51 14.49
N ASP A 342 46.55 -34.45 15.16
CA ASP A 342 47.83 -34.24 15.82
C ASP A 342 48.91 -34.15 14.74
N GLN A 343 49.39 -32.93 14.49
CA GLN A 343 50.33 -32.66 13.41
C GLN A 343 51.71 -33.29 13.66
N ASP A 344 52.10 -33.49 14.92
CA ASP A 344 53.39 -34.07 15.26
C ASP A 344 53.37 -35.58 15.00
N GLN A 345 52.30 -36.26 15.44
CA GLN A 345 52.09 -37.68 15.15
C GLN A 345 51.90 -37.95 13.65
N ALA A 346 51.10 -37.13 12.96
CA ALA A 346 50.92 -37.25 11.51
C ALA A 346 52.25 -37.09 10.76
N ARG A 347 53.09 -36.12 11.15
CA ARG A 347 54.39 -35.88 10.52
C ARG A 347 55.40 -37.00 10.75
N GLN A 348 55.46 -37.56 11.96
CA GLN A 348 56.32 -38.73 12.25
C GLN A 348 56.00 -39.92 11.35
N LEU A 349 54.72 -40.04 10.96
CA LEU A 349 54.21 -41.09 10.09
C LEU A 349 54.25 -40.74 8.59
N GLY A 350 54.79 -39.56 8.24
CA GLY A 350 54.86 -39.09 6.86
C GLY A 350 53.51 -38.71 6.24
N LEU A 351 52.50 -38.44 7.07
CA LEU A 351 51.16 -38.03 6.65
C LEU A 351 51.00 -36.50 6.73
N SER A 352 50.27 -35.95 5.77
CA SER A 352 49.81 -34.56 5.82
C SER A 352 48.34 -34.48 6.19
N SER A 353 47.92 -33.34 6.75
CA SER A 353 46.50 -33.09 7.05
C SER A 353 45.60 -33.21 5.81
N ALA A 354 46.12 -32.89 4.62
CA ALA A 354 45.39 -33.03 3.37
C ALA A 354 45.08 -34.51 3.07
N VAL A 355 46.04 -35.41 3.25
CA VAL A 355 45.84 -36.86 3.04
C VAL A 355 44.79 -37.41 4.01
N VAL A 356 44.86 -37.01 5.29
CA VAL A 356 43.86 -37.40 6.30
C VAL A 356 42.46 -36.87 5.95
N ALA A 357 42.36 -35.62 5.49
CA ALA A 357 41.10 -35.01 5.05
C ALA A 357 40.52 -35.71 3.81
N THR A 358 41.35 -36.05 2.82
CA THR A 358 40.90 -36.78 1.62
C THR A 358 40.41 -38.18 1.97
N ALA A 359 41.11 -38.90 2.85
CA ALA A 359 40.68 -40.21 3.33
C ALA A 359 39.33 -40.13 4.06
N LEU A 360 39.19 -39.17 4.99
CA LEU A 360 37.93 -38.91 5.68
C LEU A 360 36.79 -38.55 4.71
N ASN A 361 37.05 -37.72 3.70
CA ASN A 361 36.05 -37.33 2.71
C ASN A 361 35.59 -38.53 1.87
N ALA A 362 36.51 -39.37 1.41
CA ALA A 362 36.20 -40.56 0.61
C ALA A 362 35.29 -41.55 1.36
N ILE A 363 35.36 -41.57 2.68
CA ILE A 363 34.56 -42.47 3.53
C ILE A 363 33.24 -41.81 3.91
N VAL A 364 33.27 -40.57 4.41
CA VAL A 364 32.09 -39.90 4.93
C VAL A 364 31.17 -39.42 3.81
N SER A 365 31.66 -38.58 2.90
CA SER A 365 30.85 -37.97 1.83
C SER A 365 30.93 -38.75 0.52
N GLY A 366 32.03 -39.47 0.33
CA GLY A 366 32.38 -40.10 -0.94
C GLY A 366 33.23 -39.18 -1.82
N THR A 367 33.93 -39.79 -2.77
CA THR A 367 34.70 -39.09 -3.80
C THR A 367 34.12 -39.45 -5.17
N THR A 368 33.75 -38.45 -5.96
CA THR A 368 33.34 -38.65 -7.36
C THR A 368 34.55 -39.12 -8.17
N MET A 369 34.50 -40.35 -8.68
CA MET A 369 35.59 -40.97 -9.42
C MET A 369 35.51 -40.65 -10.92
N THR A 370 34.30 -40.68 -11.46
CA THR A 370 34.01 -40.38 -12.86
C THR A 370 32.54 -40.00 -13.00
N GLN A 371 32.14 -39.57 -14.19
CA GLN A 371 30.75 -39.35 -14.55
C GLN A 371 30.39 -40.29 -15.69
N VAL A 372 29.23 -40.92 -15.59
CA VAL A 372 28.65 -41.70 -16.69
C VAL A 372 27.63 -40.83 -17.39
N ARG A 373 27.75 -40.72 -18.71
CA ARG A 373 26.75 -40.03 -19.52
C ARG A 373 25.60 -40.99 -19.82
N ASP A 374 24.44 -40.67 -19.30
CA ASP A 374 23.17 -41.35 -19.57
C ASP A 374 22.30 -40.41 -20.41
N ASP A 375 22.34 -40.58 -21.73
CA ASP A 375 21.71 -39.71 -22.73
C ASP A 375 22.16 -38.22 -22.61
N ILE A 376 21.27 -37.38 -22.06
CA ILE A 376 21.51 -35.96 -21.81
C ILE A 376 21.95 -35.67 -20.37
N TYR A 377 21.94 -36.66 -19.48
CA TYR A 377 22.34 -36.55 -18.08
C TYR A 377 23.79 -37.00 -17.87
N LEU A 378 24.46 -36.37 -16.90
CA LEU A 378 25.72 -36.84 -16.35
C LEU A 378 25.45 -37.34 -14.93
N VAL A 379 25.73 -38.61 -14.69
CA VAL A 379 25.52 -39.27 -13.40
C VAL A 379 26.87 -39.50 -12.73
N ASP A 380 27.05 -38.93 -11.55
CA ASP A 380 28.28 -39.08 -10.77
C ASP A 380 28.44 -40.52 -10.26
N VAL A 381 29.57 -41.15 -10.57
CA VAL A 381 29.99 -42.41 -9.95
C VAL A 381 30.82 -42.07 -8.73
N VAL A 382 30.20 -42.18 -7.56
CA VAL A 382 30.80 -41.85 -6.26
C VAL A 382 31.31 -43.12 -5.58
N ALA A 383 32.61 -43.17 -5.30
CA ALA A 383 33.17 -44.19 -4.42
C ALA A 383 33.03 -43.73 -2.97
N ARG A 384 32.39 -44.54 -2.14
CA ARG A 384 32.09 -44.24 -0.74
C ARG A 384 32.06 -45.51 0.09
N ALA A 385 32.39 -45.40 1.38
CA ALA A 385 32.32 -46.51 2.33
C ALA A 385 30.87 -47.02 2.54
N GLU A 386 30.75 -48.27 2.98
CA GLU A 386 29.47 -48.89 3.29
C GLU A 386 28.73 -48.13 4.40
N GLN A 387 27.40 -48.22 4.42
CA GLN A 387 26.58 -47.42 5.35
C GLN A 387 26.87 -47.70 6.82
N THR A 388 27.18 -48.96 7.16
CA THR A 388 27.52 -49.42 8.51
C THR A 388 28.82 -48.79 9.05
N GLU A 389 29.78 -48.52 8.16
CA GLU A 389 31.05 -47.86 8.49
C GLU A 389 30.89 -46.34 8.67
N ARG A 390 29.85 -45.75 8.06
CA ARG A 390 29.58 -44.30 8.08
C ARG A 390 28.72 -43.84 9.25
N THR A 391 27.81 -44.69 9.74
CA THR A 391 26.85 -44.32 10.79
C THR A 391 27.40 -44.51 12.21
N SER A 392 28.49 -45.26 12.35
CA SER A 392 29.14 -45.50 13.64
C SER A 392 30.32 -44.54 13.86
N LEU A 393 30.22 -43.71 14.90
CA LEU A 393 31.31 -42.83 15.35
C LEU A 393 32.56 -43.63 15.76
N GLU A 394 32.37 -44.84 16.27
CA GLU A 394 33.48 -45.71 16.67
C GLU A 394 34.22 -46.25 15.45
N SER A 395 33.51 -46.57 14.36
CA SER A 395 34.10 -47.01 13.10
C SER A 395 35.00 -45.92 12.49
N LEU A 396 34.62 -44.64 12.62
CA LEU A 396 35.47 -43.51 12.22
C LEU A 396 36.75 -43.40 13.06
N ARG A 397 36.74 -43.77 14.34
CA ARG A 397 37.92 -43.74 15.21
C ARG A 397 38.89 -44.87 14.91
N SER A 398 38.37 -46.05 14.60
CA SER A 398 39.16 -47.22 14.18
C SER A 398 39.58 -47.18 12.72
N LEU A 399 39.25 -46.11 12.00
CA LEU A 399 39.47 -46.01 10.57
C LEU A 399 40.95 -46.15 10.21
N GLN A 400 41.26 -47.08 9.31
CA GLN A 400 42.63 -47.33 8.88
C GLN A 400 43.03 -46.35 7.78
N ILE A 401 44.01 -45.50 8.08
CA ILE A 401 44.62 -44.57 7.12
C ILE A 401 45.86 -45.23 6.52
N PRO A 402 45.96 -45.33 5.18
CA PRO A 402 47.15 -45.89 4.53
C PRO A 402 48.35 -44.96 4.67
N LEU A 403 49.50 -45.53 5.01
CA LEU A 403 50.79 -44.86 5.11
C LEU A 403 51.61 -45.06 3.84
N PRO A 404 52.56 -44.14 3.55
CA PRO A 404 53.62 -44.42 2.58
C PRO A 404 54.34 -45.72 2.93
N GLY A 405 54.41 -46.66 1.99
CA GLY A 405 55.02 -47.99 2.20
C GLY A 405 54.05 -49.11 2.59
N GLY A 406 52.73 -48.94 2.47
CA GLY A 406 51.74 -50.02 2.56
C GLY A 406 51.31 -50.43 3.98
N ARG A 407 51.83 -49.74 5.00
CA ARG A 407 51.35 -49.88 6.38
C ARG A 407 50.03 -49.11 6.56
N VAL A 408 49.28 -49.42 7.60
CA VAL A 408 48.05 -48.69 7.97
C VAL A 408 48.13 -48.23 9.42
N VAL A 409 47.56 -47.06 9.70
CA VAL A 409 47.45 -46.52 11.07
C VAL A 409 45.99 -46.18 11.37
N PRO A 410 45.44 -46.58 12.53
CA PRO A 410 44.10 -46.18 12.90
C PRO A 410 44.04 -44.67 13.20
N LEU A 411 42.97 -44.01 12.77
CA LEU A 411 42.82 -42.55 12.85
C LEU A 411 42.94 -42.02 14.27
N ARG A 412 42.49 -42.77 15.29
CA ARG A 412 42.65 -42.42 16.71
C ARG A 412 44.09 -42.23 17.19
N GLN A 413 45.09 -42.76 16.49
CA GLN A 413 46.51 -42.57 16.84
C GLN A 413 47.08 -41.25 16.33
N ILE A 414 46.44 -40.63 15.35
CA ILE A 414 46.90 -39.40 14.67
C ILE A 414 45.88 -38.26 14.76
N ALA A 415 44.71 -38.49 15.34
CA ALA A 415 43.68 -37.49 15.52
C ALA A 415 42.87 -37.74 16.79
N THR A 416 42.46 -36.65 17.44
CA THR A 416 41.53 -36.63 18.57
C THR A 416 40.15 -36.20 18.10
N PHE A 417 39.10 -36.73 18.73
CA PHE A 417 37.71 -36.49 18.35
C PHE A 417 37.01 -35.75 19.49
N ASP A 418 36.70 -34.48 19.28
CA ASP A 418 36.00 -33.65 20.25
C ASP A 418 34.53 -33.48 19.87
N TYR A 419 33.65 -33.68 20.85
CA TYR A 419 32.24 -33.31 20.71
C TYR A 419 32.06 -31.85 21.11
N SER A 420 31.55 -31.05 20.19
CA SER A 420 31.28 -29.65 20.44
C SER A 420 29.95 -29.23 19.82
N GLN A 421 29.58 -27.99 20.09
CA GLN A 421 28.36 -27.38 19.58
C GLN A 421 28.74 -26.16 18.74
N GLU A 422 28.14 -26.05 17.57
CA GLU A 422 28.33 -24.92 16.66
C GLU A 422 26.97 -24.49 16.10
N TYR A 423 26.83 -23.22 15.76
CA TYR A 423 25.64 -22.76 15.04
C TYR A 423 25.77 -23.20 13.57
N PRO A 424 24.88 -24.05 13.06
CA PRO A 424 24.97 -24.55 11.68
C PRO A 424 24.75 -23.43 10.66
N ILE A 425 23.98 -22.42 11.05
CA ILE A 425 23.64 -21.25 10.22
C ILE A 425 23.86 -20.00 11.09
N VAL A 426 24.53 -19.01 10.51
CA VAL A 426 24.66 -17.66 11.08
C VAL A 426 24.34 -16.67 10.00
N TRP A 427 23.24 -15.94 10.17
CA TRP A 427 22.89 -14.87 9.27
C TRP A 427 23.76 -13.65 9.53
N ARG A 428 24.23 -13.01 8.46
CA ARG A 428 25.02 -11.78 8.55
C ARG A 428 24.35 -10.69 7.74
N ARG A 429 24.02 -9.58 8.39
CA ARG A 429 23.53 -8.36 7.74
C ARG A 429 24.59 -7.28 7.83
N ASP A 430 24.91 -6.67 6.70
CA ASP A 430 25.96 -5.65 6.63
C ASP A 430 27.31 -6.12 7.23
N ARG A 431 27.60 -7.42 7.02
CA ARG A 431 28.77 -8.16 7.53
C ARG A 431 28.79 -8.41 9.05
N VAL A 432 27.73 -8.07 9.79
CA VAL A 432 27.60 -8.32 11.23
C VAL A 432 26.66 -9.51 11.46
N PRO A 433 26.98 -10.46 12.36
CA PRO A 433 26.05 -11.49 12.79
C PRO A 433 24.73 -10.90 13.31
N THR A 434 23.62 -11.40 12.80
CA THR A 434 22.27 -10.91 13.11
C THR A 434 21.38 -12.10 13.43
N LEU A 435 20.65 -12.01 14.53
CA LEU A 435 19.61 -12.97 14.90
C LEU A 435 18.27 -12.27 14.92
N THR A 436 17.30 -12.81 14.19
CA THR A 436 15.97 -12.23 14.06
C THR A 436 14.99 -12.96 14.98
N VAL A 437 14.47 -12.22 15.96
CA VAL A 437 13.33 -12.64 16.76
C VAL A 437 12.06 -12.23 16.02
N GLN A 438 11.16 -13.17 15.76
CA GLN A 438 9.98 -12.92 14.94
C GLN A 438 8.73 -13.51 15.60
N ALA A 439 7.59 -12.89 15.33
CA ALA A 439 6.31 -13.28 15.92
C ALA A 439 5.15 -12.99 14.96
N ASP A 440 4.09 -13.76 15.12
CA ASP A 440 2.79 -13.44 14.51
C ASP A 440 1.94 -12.61 15.46
N VAL A 441 0.92 -11.98 14.91
CA VAL A 441 -0.10 -11.26 15.68
C VAL A 441 -1.30 -12.16 15.96
N VAL A 442 -1.96 -11.90 17.08
CA VAL A 442 -3.26 -12.52 17.39
C VAL A 442 -4.30 -12.04 16.36
N PRO A 443 -5.25 -12.90 15.92
CA PRO A 443 -6.30 -12.48 15.00
C PRO A 443 -7.02 -11.21 15.46
N GLY A 444 -7.19 -10.25 14.54
CA GLY A 444 -7.83 -8.96 14.82
C GLY A 444 -6.90 -7.85 15.31
N VAL A 445 -5.65 -8.16 15.67
CA VAL A 445 -4.64 -7.14 16.04
C VAL A 445 -3.77 -6.82 14.83
N LEU A 446 -3.53 -5.53 14.57
CA LEU A 446 -2.61 -5.10 13.52
C LEU A 446 -1.16 -5.08 14.01
N PRO A 447 -0.18 -5.43 13.16
CA PRO A 447 1.25 -5.44 13.52
C PRO A 447 1.76 -4.10 14.05
N ALA A 448 1.35 -2.98 13.46
CA ALA A 448 1.76 -1.65 13.91
C ALA A 448 1.31 -1.35 15.35
N THR A 449 0.10 -1.81 15.73
CA THR A 449 -0.41 -1.66 17.09
C THR A 449 0.40 -2.51 18.08
N ALA A 450 0.75 -3.75 17.71
CA ALA A 450 1.54 -4.64 18.55
C ALA A 450 2.98 -4.13 18.75
N VAL A 451 3.63 -3.63 17.69
CA VAL A 451 4.97 -3.03 17.76
C VAL A 451 4.96 -1.79 18.67
N LYS A 452 3.95 -0.92 18.53
CA LYS A 452 3.80 0.27 19.39
C LYS A 452 3.56 -0.09 20.85
N ALA A 453 2.85 -1.19 21.13
CA ALA A 453 2.66 -1.68 22.49
C ALA A 453 3.97 -2.20 23.12
N PHE A 454 4.88 -2.75 22.31
CA PHE A 454 6.17 -3.26 22.76
C PHE A 454 7.26 -2.18 22.90
N GLU A 455 7.12 -1.05 22.21
CA GLU A 455 8.09 0.04 22.16
C GLU A 455 8.66 0.48 23.53
N PRO A 456 7.87 0.63 24.62
CA PRO A 456 8.41 1.00 25.93
C PRO A 456 9.29 -0.09 26.56
N GLN A 457 8.98 -1.37 26.32
CA GLN A 457 9.78 -2.49 26.82
C GLN A 457 11.07 -2.64 26.02
N LEU A 458 10.97 -2.49 24.69
CA LEU A 458 12.12 -2.44 23.80
C LEU A 458 13.09 -1.33 24.20
N GLY A 459 12.59 -0.13 24.51
CA GLY A 459 13.43 0.99 24.95
C GLY A 459 14.25 0.68 26.21
N LYS A 460 13.70 -0.08 27.15
CA LYS A 460 14.43 -0.55 28.35
C LYS A 460 15.52 -1.55 28.00
N LEU A 461 15.25 -2.48 27.08
CA LEU A 461 16.23 -3.47 26.62
C LEU A 461 17.36 -2.77 25.85
N VAL A 462 17.04 -1.85 24.94
CA VAL A 462 18.01 -1.08 24.16
C VAL A 462 18.93 -0.26 25.05
N ALA A 463 18.40 0.35 26.11
CA ALA A 463 19.20 1.11 27.08
C ALA A 463 20.16 0.23 27.90
N ALA A 464 19.88 -1.07 28.04
CA ALA A 464 20.70 -2.02 28.77
C ALA A 464 21.72 -2.77 27.89
N LEU A 465 21.77 -2.47 26.57
CA LEU A 465 22.65 -3.17 25.64
C LEU A 465 24.13 -2.82 25.86
N PRO A 466 25.05 -3.80 25.75
CA PRO A 466 26.47 -3.51 25.68
C PRO A 466 26.82 -2.71 24.41
N SER A 467 27.93 -1.97 24.45
CA SER A 467 28.43 -1.26 23.27
C SER A 467 28.72 -2.21 22.11
N GLY A 468 28.30 -1.85 20.90
CA GLY A 468 28.48 -2.67 19.69
C GLY A 468 27.33 -3.66 19.42
N TYR A 469 26.27 -3.65 20.24
CA TYR A 469 25.04 -4.38 19.99
C TYR A 469 23.90 -3.42 19.67
N HIS A 470 23.06 -3.79 18.70
CA HIS A 470 21.93 -2.98 18.28
C HIS A 470 20.70 -3.86 18.12
N ILE A 471 19.52 -3.31 18.46
CA ILE A 471 18.24 -3.92 18.15
C ILE A 471 17.53 -3.03 17.15
N SER A 472 17.17 -3.58 15.99
CA SER A 472 16.42 -2.89 14.95
C SER A 472 15.06 -3.55 14.72
N THR A 473 14.01 -2.73 14.58
CA THR A 473 12.67 -3.22 14.23
C THR A 473 12.64 -3.58 12.75
N GLY A 474 12.04 -4.73 12.43
CA GLY A 474 11.80 -5.19 11.07
C GLY A 474 10.35 -5.63 10.83
N GLY A 475 10.13 -6.23 9.67
CA GLY A 475 8.80 -6.69 9.24
C GLY A 475 7.98 -5.55 8.66
N SER A 476 6.66 -5.61 8.86
CA SER A 476 5.71 -4.71 8.18
C SER A 476 5.86 -3.22 8.53
N VAL A 477 6.30 -2.90 9.75
CA VAL A 477 6.49 -1.51 10.20
C VAL A 477 7.70 -0.86 9.53
N GLU A 478 8.79 -1.61 9.35
CA GLU A 478 9.99 -1.13 8.65
C GLU A 478 9.67 -0.82 7.18
N GLU A 479 9.03 -1.77 6.49
CA GLU A 479 8.69 -1.60 5.07
C GLU A 479 7.65 -0.49 4.86
N SER A 480 6.68 -0.36 5.77
CA SER A 480 5.75 0.78 5.78
C SER A 480 6.48 2.12 5.97
N GLY A 481 7.44 2.18 6.89
CA GLY A 481 8.25 3.36 7.14
C GLY A 481 9.09 3.76 5.92
N LYS A 482 9.76 2.80 5.28
CA LYS A 482 10.53 3.02 4.04
C LYS A 482 9.63 3.53 2.91
N ALA A 483 8.48 2.90 2.70
CA ALA A 483 7.53 3.30 1.67
C ALA A 483 6.99 4.72 1.92
N GLN A 484 6.61 5.05 3.16
CA GLN A 484 6.14 6.39 3.52
C GLN A 484 7.25 7.44 3.36
N ALA A 485 8.47 7.16 3.83
CA ALA A 485 9.61 8.07 3.66
C ALA A 485 9.89 8.37 2.19
N SER A 486 9.78 7.37 1.33
CA SER A 486 9.93 7.50 -0.13
C SER A 486 8.86 8.41 -0.73
N VAL A 487 7.59 8.26 -0.33
CA VAL A 487 6.50 9.16 -0.74
C VAL A 487 6.71 10.59 -0.23
N MET A 488 7.07 10.74 1.05
CA MET A 488 7.33 12.06 1.66
C MET A 488 8.48 12.80 0.98
N ALA A 489 9.50 12.08 0.49
CA ALA A 489 10.60 12.68 -0.26
C ALA A 489 10.15 13.34 -1.58
N VAL A 490 9.06 12.86 -2.19
CA VAL A 490 8.51 13.39 -3.45
C VAL A 490 7.48 14.49 -3.23
N LEU A 491 6.86 14.58 -2.03
CA LEU A 491 5.84 15.59 -1.73
C LEU A 491 6.26 17.04 -2.02
N PRO A 492 7.50 17.49 -1.71
CA PRO A 492 7.93 18.85 -2.04
C PRO A 492 7.88 19.12 -3.56
N ALA A 493 8.28 18.14 -4.38
CA ALA A 493 8.24 18.26 -5.84
C ALA A 493 6.80 18.30 -6.35
N MET A 494 5.90 17.48 -5.80
CA MET A 494 4.46 17.58 -6.07
C MET A 494 3.93 18.97 -5.71
N GLY A 495 4.24 19.47 -4.52
CA GLY A 495 3.82 20.79 -4.06
C GLY A 495 4.27 21.88 -5.03
N LEU A 496 5.54 21.87 -5.44
CA LEU A 496 6.07 22.83 -6.41
C LEU A 496 5.35 22.74 -7.77
N LEU A 497 5.07 21.53 -8.25
CA LEU A 497 4.35 21.32 -9.51
C LEU A 497 2.90 21.81 -9.44
N VAL A 498 2.17 21.50 -8.35
CA VAL A 498 0.83 22.02 -8.10
C VAL A 498 0.85 23.55 -8.00
N LEU A 499 1.75 24.13 -7.22
CA LEU A 499 1.88 25.59 -7.06
C LEU A 499 2.15 26.26 -8.40
N THR A 500 3.00 25.67 -9.24
CA THR A 500 3.32 26.20 -10.57
C THR A 500 2.09 26.20 -11.47
N ILE A 501 1.34 25.09 -11.54
CA ILE A 501 0.11 25.00 -12.34
C ILE A 501 -0.95 25.99 -11.83
N LEU A 502 -1.14 26.06 -10.52
CA LEU A 502 -2.07 27.00 -9.90
C LEU A 502 -1.69 28.46 -10.16
N MET A 503 -0.39 28.78 -10.16
CA MET A 503 0.09 30.13 -10.44
C MET A 503 -0.15 30.53 -11.89
N PHE A 504 0.11 29.63 -12.85
CA PHE A 504 -0.17 29.89 -14.26
C PHE A 504 -1.66 30.18 -14.51
N GLN A 505 -2.56 29.47 -13.82
CA GLN A 505 -4.00 29.66 -13.97
C GLN A 505 -4.52 30.90 -13.22
N LEU A 506 -4.19 31.05 -11.94
CA LEU A 506 -4.80 32.06 -11.06
C LEU A 506 -4.10 33.41 -11.09
N GLN A 507 -2.84 33.44 -11.54
CA GLN A 507 -1.97 34.62 -11.66
C GLN A 507 -1.95 35.49 -10.39
N SER A 508 -2.13 34.89 -9.21
CA SER A 508 -2.22 35.59 -7.93
C SER A 508 -1.86 34.67 -6.77
N PHE A 509 -0.87 35.09 -5.98
CA PHE A 509 -0.46 34.39 -4.76
C PHE A 509 -1.60 34.26 -3.74
N GLN A 510 -2.47 35.27 -3.64
CA GLN A 510 -3.59 35.27 -2.69
C GLN A 510 -4.61 34.19 -3.06
N ARG A 511 -4.97 34.10 -4.35
CA ARG A 511 -5.91 33.09 -4.86
C ARG A 511 -5.34 31.68 -4.71
N MET A 512 -4.06 31.51 -5.00
CA MET A 512 -3.37 30.23 -4.82
C MET A 512 -3.40 29.78 -3.35
N PHE A 513 -3.17 30.69 -2.39
CA PHE A 513 -3.24 30.37 -0.97
C PHE A 513 -4.65 29.95 -0.53
N LEU A 514 -5.70 30.58 -1.07
CA LEU A 514 -7.09 30.18 -0.80
C LEU A 514 -7.37 28.74 -1.26
N VAL A 515 -6.93 28.36 -2.47
CA VAL A 515 -7.04 26.97 -2.96
C VAL A 515 -6.28 26.00 -2.06
N LEU A 516 -5.03 26.32 -1.74
CA LEU A 516 -4.16 25.46 -0.94
C LEU A 516 -4.70 25.26 0.48
N SER A 517 -5.38 26.27 1.04
CA SER A 517 -5.98 26.19 2.37
C SER A 517 -7.17 25.22 2.46
N VAL A 518 -7.89 25.01 1.35
CA VAL A 518 -9.05 24.10 1.32
C VAL A 518 -8.61 22.64 1.18
N ALA A 519 -7.49 22.38 0.50
CA ALA A 519 -7.05 21.04 0.17
C ALA A 519 -6.83 20.11 1.40
N PRO A 520 -6.12 20.53 2.48
CA PRO A 520 -5.96 19.71 3.70
C PRO A 520 -7.27 19.43 4.45
N LEU A 521 -8.31 20.26 4.28
CA LEU A 521 -9.57 20.12 5.01
C LEU A 521 -10.34 18.85 4.59
N GLY A 522 -9.99 18.24 3.45
CA GLY A 522 -10.51 16.93 3.05
C GLY A 522 -10.22 15.83 4.08
N ILE A 523 -9.18 15.97 4.90
CA ILE A 523 -8.83 15.02 5.97
C ILE A 523 -9.98 14.86 6.97
N ILE A 524 -10.82 15.89 7.17
CA ILE A 524 -11.99 15.81 8.06
C ILE A 524 -12.93 14.68 7.60
N GLY A 525 -13.21 14.62 6.30
CA GLY A 525 -14.06 13.59 5.71
C GLY A 525 -13.38 12.22 5.67
N VAL A 526 -12.08 12.18 5.40
CA VAL A 526 -11.28 10.94 5.40
C VAL A 526 -11.34 10.27 6.78
N VAL A 527 -11.02 11.03 7.83
CA VAL A 527 -10.99 10.51 9.21
C VAL A 527 -12.38 10.06 9.64
N ALA A 528 -13.41 10.87 9.36
CA ALA A 528 -14.79 10.52 9.69
C ALA A 528 -15.22 9.20 9.01
N ALA A 529 -14.95 9.05 7.72
CA ALA A 529 -15.33 7.84 6.98
C ALA A 529 -14.55 6.60 7.42
N LEU A 530 -13.24 6.72 7.65
CA LEU A 530 -12.43 5.59 8.13
C LEU A 530 -12.85 5.14 9.54
N LEU A 531 -13.16 6.08 10.44
CA LEU A 531 -13.66 5.75 11.78
C LEU A 531 -15.04 5.10 11.74
N LEU A 532 -15.96 5.61 10.90
CA LEU A 532 -17.29 5.02 10.74
C LEU A 532 -17.23 3.62 10.10
N ALA A 533 -16.34 3.42 9.13
CA ALA A 533 -16.14 2.14 8.47
C ALA A 533 -15.25 1.16 9.27
N GLN A 534 -14.67 1.62 10.39
CA GLN A 534 -13.66 0.88 11.17
C GLN A 534 -12.50 0.35 10.30
N ALA A 535 -12.16 1.10 9.25
CA ALA A 535 -11.15 0.71 8.27
C ALA A 535 -9.77 1.24 8.69
N PRO A 536 -8.71 0.43 8.61
CA PRO A 536 -7.37 0.87 8.95
C PRO A 536 -6.82 1.83 7.89
N LEU A 537 -5.92 2.73 8.32
CA LEU A 537 -5.17 3.59 7.41
C LEU A 537 -4.06 2.76 6.73
N GLY A 538 -4.40 2.23 5.56
CA GLY A 538 -3.51 1.47 4.67
C GLY A 538 -2.55 2.34 3.86
N PHE A 539 -1.50 1.75 3.28
CA PHE A 539 -0.64 2.44 2.31
C PHE A 539 -1.46 2.98 1.13
N VAL A 540 -2.35 2.16 0.55
CA VAL A 540 -3.25 2.55 -0.55
C VAL A 540 -4.18 3.71 -0.15
N ALA A 541 -4.64 3.75 1.11
CA ALA A 541 -5.46 4.85 1.61
C ALA A 541 -4.69 6.18 1.67
N ILE A 542 -3.42 6.15 2.08
CA ILE A 542 -2.54 7.33 2.06
C ILE A 542 -2.42 7.88 0.64
N LEU A 543 -2.25 7.02 -0.37
CA LEU A 543 -2.22 7.43 -1.78
C LEU A 543 -3.55 8.07 -2.21
N GLY A 544 -4.68 7.52 -1.76
CA GLY A 544 -6.00 8.09 -1.99
C GLY A 544 -6.18 9.48 -1.38
N VAL A 545 -5.62 9.75 -0.20
CA VAL A 545 -5.64 11.08 0.44
C VAL A 545 -4.80 12.10 -0.36
N LEU A 546 -3.65 11.67 -0.89
CA LEU A 546 -2.83 12.53 -1.76
C LEU A 546 -3.57 12.85 -3.07
N ALA A 547 -4.18 11.85 -3.69
CA ALA A 547 -5.03 12.03 -4.86
C ALA A 547 -6.21 12.99 -4.60
N LEU A 548 -6.86 12.84 -3.45
CA LEU A 548 -7.96 13.69 -3.01
C LEU A 548 -7.56 15.16 -2.92
N THR A 549 -6.35 15.45 -2.47
CA THR A 549 -5.82 16.82 -2.39
C THR A 549 -5.88 17.50 -3.77
N GLY A 550 -5.50 16.80 -4.84
CA GLY A 550 -5.58 17.28 -6.22
C GLY A 550 -7.02 17.49 -6.70
N MET A 551 -7.92 16.55 -6.39
CA MET A 551 -9.35 16.65 -6.73
C MET A 551 -10.03 17.86 -6.06
N ILE A 552 -9.73 18.10 -4.78
CA ILE A 552 -10.29 19.23 -4.02
C ILE A 552 -9.72 20.56 -4.56
N ALA A 553 -8.43 20.60 -4.85
CA ALA A 553 -7.78 21.77 -5.43
C ALA A 553 -8.40 22.12 -6.79
N ARG A 554 -8.65 21.12 -7.65
CA ARG A 554 -9.36 21.30 -8.92
C ARG A 554 -10.72 21.98 -8.72
N ASN A 555 -11.58 21.48 -7.84
CA ASN A 555 -12.89 22.07 -7.61
C ASN A 555 -12.82 23.50 -7.08
N SER A 556 -11.83 23.78 -6.22
CA SER A 556 -11.57 25.12 -5.67
C SER A 556 -11.09 26.10 -6.74
N VAL A 557 -10.21 25.68 -7.65
CA VAL A 557 -9.71 26.50 -8.77
C VAL A 557 -10.85 26.95 -9.65
N ILE A 558 -11.72 26.02 -10.05
CA ILE A 558 -12.82 26.37 -10.97
C ILE A 558 -13.83 27.31 -10.31
N LEU A 559 -14.07 27.17 -8.99
CA LEU A 559 -14.95 28.11 -8.28
C LEU A 559 -14.35 29.52 -8.21
N ILE A 560 -13.05 29.65 -7.88
CA ILE A 560 -12.38 30.96 -7.82
C ILE A 560 -12.32 31.63 -9.20
N ASP A 561 -12.06 30.86 -10.25
CA ASP A 561 -12.02 31.35 -11.63
C ASP A 561 -13.39 31.91 -12.06
N GLN A 562 -14.47 31.22 -11.70
CA GLN A 562 -15.83 31.74 -11.93
C GLN A 562 -16.10 33.03 -11.15
N ILE A 563 -15.72 33.10 -9.86
CA ILE A 563 -15.89 34.31 -9.05
C ILE A 563 -15.19 35.50 -9.70
N GLU A 564 -13.96 35.31 -10.18
CA GLU A 564 -13.19 36.37 -10.83
C GLU A 564 -13.78 36.76 -12.18
N THR A 565 -14.29 35.80 -12.94
CA THR A 565 -14.98 36.06 -14.21
C THR A 565 -16.22 36.94 -14.00
N GLU A 566 -17.05 36.62 -12.99
CA GLU A 566 -18.24 37.42 -12.61
C GLU A 566 -17.87 38.79 -12.00
N ARG A 567 -16.64 38.95 -11.50
CA ARG A 567 -16.15 40.22 -10.98
C ARG A 567 -15.65 41.13 -12.11
N ARG A 568 -15.07 40.55 -13.16
CA ARG A 568 -14.63 41.27 -14.36
C ARG A 568 -15.80 41.80 -15.20
N THR A 569 -16.96 41.16 -15.13
CA THR A 569 -18.19 41.62 -15.81
C THR A 569 -18.86 42.81 -15.11
N GLY A 570 -18.29 43.32 -14.00
CA GLY A 570 -18.72 44.56 -13.35
C GLY A 570 -19.75 44.39 -12.23
N ALA A 571 -20.08 43.16 -11.83
CA ALA A 571 -20.98 42.92 -10.69
C ALA A 571 -20.32 43.30 -9.35
N HIS A 572 -21.14 43.67 -8.37
CA HIS A 572 -20.66 43.97 -7.01
C HIS A 572 -19.96 42.72 -6.42
N PRO A 573 -18.78 42.84 -5.77
CA PRO A 573 -17.98 41.67 -5.38
C PRO A 573 -18.71 40.65 -4.50
N TRP A 574 -19.67 41.10 -3.68
CA TRP A 574 -20.53 40.21 -2.90
C TRP A 574 -21.46 39.37 -3.79
N ASP A 575 -22.12 40.02 -4.76
CA ASP A 575 -23.07 39.38 -5.66
C ASP A 575 -22.35 38.47 -6.66
N SER A 576 -21.13 38.80 -7.07
CA SER A 576 -20.27 37.93 -7.88
C SER A 576 -19.99 36.61 -7.16
N VAL A 577 -19.68 36.64 -5.86
CA VAL A 577 -19.43 35.41 -5.07
C VAL A 577 -20.69 34.56 -4.94
N VAL A 578 -21.84 35.19 -4.63
CA VAL A 578 -23.12 34.47 -4.51
C VAL A 578 -23.53 33.86 -5.84
N THR A 579 -23.46 34.62 -6.92
CA THR A 579 -23.85 34.19 -8.27
C THR A 579 -22.95 33.07 -8.77
N ALA A 580 -21.63 33.19 -8.60
CA ALA A 580 -20.68 32.14 -8.95
C ALA A 580 -20.93 30.85 -8.16
N ALA A 581 -21.15 30.94 -6.83
CA ALA A 581 -21.45 29.77 -6.01
C ALA A 581 -22.76 29.08 -6.44
N LEU A 582 -23.82 29.84 -6.75
CA LEU A 582 -25.09 29.30 -7.24
C LEU A 582 -24.93 28.61 -8.61
N HIS A 583 -24.24 29.24 -9.56
CA HIS A 583 -23.97 28.65 -10.87
C HIS A 583 -23.13 27.38 -10.79
N ARG A 584 -22.21 27.29 -9.83
CA ARG A 584 -21.30 26.15 -9.67
C ARG A 584 -21.85 25.04 -8.77
N THR A 585 -22.94 25.26 -8.04
CA THR A 585 -23.51 24.29 -7.10
C THR A 585 -23.91 22.99 -7.81
N ARG A 586 -24.69 23.07 -8.90
CA ARG A 586 -25.13 21.88 -9.64
C ARG A 586 -23.95 21.11 -10.26
N PRO A 587 -23.03 21.75 -11.02
CA PRO A 587 -21.84 21.06 -11.53
C PRO A 587 -21.05 20.38 -10.41
N ILE A 588 -20.68 21.11 -9.35
CA ILE A 588 -19.84 20.58 -8.26
C ILE A 588 -20.52 19.40 -7.56
N LEU A 589 -21.82 19.48 -7.25
CA LEU A 589 -22.53 18.35 -6.65
C LEU A 589 -22.54 17.12 -7.55
N LEU A 590 -22.67 17.31 -8.86
CA LEU A 590 -22.65 16.20 -9.80
C LEU A 590 -21.25 15.59 -9.94
N THR A 591 -20.19 16.42 -9.90
CA THR A 591 -18.80 15.93 -9.85
C THR A 591 -18.56 15.04 -8.62
N ALA A 592 -19.04 15.52 -7.46
CA ALA A 592 -18.89 14.82 -6.20
C ALA A 592 -19.71 13.51 -6.21
N ALA A 593 -20.93 13.54 -6.73
CA ALA A 593 -21.78 12.37 -6.86
C ALA A 593 -21.16 11.32 -7.80
N ALA A 594 -20.65 11.73 -8.96
CA ALA A 594 -20.01 10.82 -9.92
C ALA A 594 -18.76 10.15 -9.30
N ALA A 595 -17.91 10.94 -8.65
CA ALA A 595 -16.69 10.42 -8.02
C ALA A 595 -16.99 9.51 -6.82
N THR A 596 -17.94 9.88 -5.96
CA THR A 596 -18.36 9.06 -4.82
C THR A 596 -19.02 7.75 -5.26
N LEU A 597 -19.99 7.83 -6.19
CA LEU A 597 -20.67 6.65 -6.73
C LEU A 597 -19.73 5.73 -7.51
N GLY A 598 -18.72 6.29 -8.20
CA GLY A 598 -17.69 5.51 -8.89
C GLY A 598 -16.84 4.64 -7.95
N MET A 599 -16.70 5.06 -6.68
CA MET A 599 -15.92 4.33 -5.67
C MET A 599 -16.75 3.31 -4.89
N VAL A 600 -18.09 3.42 -4.88
CA VAL A 600 -18.98 2.51 -4.14
C VAL A 600 -18.77 1.02 -4.53
N PRO A 601 -18.63 0.64 -5.82
CA PRO A 601 -18.45 -0.77 -6.21
C PRO A 601 -17.14 -1.39 -5.71
N ILE A 602 -16.09 -0.58 -5.51
CA ILE A 602 -14.78 -1.06 -5.05
C ILE A 602 -14.59 -0.97 -3.53
N ALA A 603 -15.43 -0.17 -2.84
CA ALA A 603 -15.43 -0.04 -1.39
C ALA A 603 -15.55 -1.37 -0.61
N PRO A 604 -16.32 -2.40 -1.04
CA PRO A 604 -16.36 -3.68 -0.33
C PRO A 604 -15.13 -4.57 -0.59
N THR A 605 -14.25 -4.23 -1.53
CA THR A 605 -13.07 -5.06 -1.82
C THR A 605 -11.98 -4.89 -0.76
N VAL A 606 -11.28 -5.97 -0.43
CA VAL A 606 -10.24 -5.99 0.61
C VAL A 606 -9.10 -5.01 0.31
N PHE A 607 -8.69 -4.91 -0.96
CA PHE A 607 -7.55 -4.08 -1.35
C PHE A 607 -7.88 -2.59 -1.46
N TRP A 608 -9.02 -2.21 -2.08
CA TRP A 608 -9.38 -0.81 -2.33
C TRP A 608 -10.26 -0.20 -1.24
N GLY A 609 -10.87 -1.00 -0.37
CA GLY A 609 -11.87 -0.56 0.59
C GLY A 609 -11.47 0.67 1.40
N PRO A 610 -10.36 0.63 2.17
CA PRO A 610 -9.92 1.78 2.95
C PRO A 610 -9.67 3.04 2.12
N MET A 611 -9.13 2.90 0.90
CA MET A 611 -8.92 4.04 0.00
C MET A 611 -10.24 4.61 -0.52
N ALA A 612 -11.18 3.75 -0.89
CA ALA A 612 -12.49 4.14 -1.38
C ALA A 612 -13.28 4.89 -0.29
N PHE A 613 -13.30 4.39 0.95
CA PHE A 613 -13.93 5.10 2.08
C PHE A 613 -13.27 6.46 2.33
N ALA A 614 -11.94 6.54 2.29
CA ALA A 614 -11.21 7.80 2.43
C ALA A 614 -11.59 8.82 1.34
N ILE A 615 -11.62 8.41 0.07
CA ILE A 615 -11.99 9.29 -1.06
C ILE A 615 -13.48 9.69 -0.97
N ILE A 616 -14.39 8.76 -0.68
CA ILE A 616 -15.83 9.02 -0.58
C ILE A 616 -16.09 10.05 0.53
N GLY A 617 -15.60 9.79 1.74
CA GLY A 617 -15.78 10.69 2.88
C GLY A 617 -15.12 12.04 2.65
N GLY A 618 -13.87 12.01 2.16
CA GLY A 618 -13.09 13.20 1.86
C GLY A 618 -13.75 14.10 0.83
N LEU A 619 -14.23 13.56 -0.30
CA LEU A 619 -14.93 14.32 -1.33
C LEU A 619 -16.28 14.85 -0.83
N ALA A 620 -17.05 14.04 -0.10
CA ALA A 620 -18.35 14.47 0.41
C ALA A 620 -18.22 15.71 1.32
N VAL A 621 -17.30 15.67 2.28
CA VAL A 621 -17.03 16.80 3.18
C VAL A 621 -16.37 17.96 2.45
N ALA A 622 -15.37 17.69 1.60
CA ALA A 622 -14.69 18.73 0.86
C ALA A 622 -15.61 19.48 -0.11
N THR A 623 -16.63 18.82 -0.66
CA THR A 623 -17.64 19.46 -1.51
C THR A 623 -18.44 20.50 -0.74
N VAL A 624 -18.89 20.15 0.47
CA VAL A 624 -19.60 21.09 1.36
C VAL A 624 -18.69 22.25 1.75
N LEU A 625 -17.42 21.98 2.08
CA LEU A 625 -16.44 23.02 2.43
C LEU A 625 -16.11 23.91 1.22
N THR A 626 -16.00 23.36 0.02
CA THR A 626 -15.73 24.15 -1.19
C THR A 626 -16.91 25.08 -1.52
N LEU A 627 -18.14 24.65 -1.29
CA LEU A 627 -19.33 25.47 -1.58
C LEU A 627 -19.68 26.49 -0.48
N ILE A 628 -19.25 26.26 0.77
CA ILE A 628 -19.62 27.12 1.92
C ILE A 628 -18.42 27.84 2.51
N PHE A 629 -17.37 27.10 2.86
CA PHE A 629 -16.19 27.65 3.54
C PHE A 629 -15.33 28.50 2.60
N LEU A 630 -15.10 28.06 1.35
CA LEU A 630 -14.28 28.83 0.40
C LEU A 630 -14.86 30.23 0.08
N PRO A 631 -16.17 30.39 -0.20
CA PRO A 631 -16.78 31.73 -0.33
C PRO A 631 -16.64 32.60 0.92
N ALA A 632 -16.88 32.05 2.12
CA ALA A 632 -16.73 32.78 3.37
C ALA A 632 -15.28 33.23 3.61
N LEU A 633 -14.31 32.35 3.31
CA LEU A 633 -12.89 32.65 3.39
C LEU A 633 -12.47 33.71 2.36
N TYR A 634 -12.98 33.64 1.13
CA TYR A 634 -12.74 34.64 0.08
C TYR A 634 -13.24 36.03 0.51
N VAL A 635 -14.46 36.12 1.03
CA VAL A 635 -15.06 37.37 1.54
C VAL A 635 -14.30 37.91 2.75
N ALA A 636 -13.82 37.04 3.65
CA ALA A 636 -13.00 37.44 4.79
C ALA A 636 -11.64 37.99 4.35
N TRP A 637 -10.97 37.30 3.42
CA TRP A 637 -9.64 37.63 2.93
C TRP A 637 -9.62 38.95 2.15
N PHE A 638 -10.55 39.12 1.21
CA PHE A 638 -10.66 40.34 0.40
C PHE A 638 -11.47 41.46 1.07
N ARG A 639 -11.90 41.28 2.33
CA ARG A 639 -12.68 42.25 3.12
C ARG A 639 -13.91 42.80 2.37
N ILE A 640 -14.64 41.91 1.70
CA ILE A 640 -15.85 42.27 0.95
C ILE A 640 -17.01 42.47 1.95
N SER A 641 -17.75 43.57 1.80
CA SER A 641 -18.93 43.91 2.59
C SER A 641 -20.21 43.59 1.84
N GLU A 642 -21.27 43.20 2.56
CA GLU A 642 -22.61 43.06 1.99
C GLU A 642 -23.10 44.45 1.56
N PRO A 643 -23.63 44.62 0.33
CA PRO A 643 -24.21 45.89 -0.06
C PRO A 643 -25.42 46.18 0.84
N LEU A 644 -25.38 47.32 1.54
CA LEU A 644 -26.56 47.84 2.23
C LEU A 644 -27.65 48.01 1.17
N GLN A 645 -28.80 47.36 1.35
CA GLN A 645 -29.95 47.54 0.48
C GLN A 645 -30.28 49.04 0.44
N ALA A 646 -29.92 49.72 -0.65
CA ALA A 646 -30.51 51.00 -0.96
C ALA A 646 -32.00 50.74 -1.19
N GLU A 647 -32.82 51.39 -0.38
CA GLU A 647 -34.27 51.38 -0.50
C GLU A 647 -34.65 51.56 -1.97
N SER A 648 -35.48 50.64 -2.45
CA SER A 648 -36.20 50.80 -3.69
C SER A 648 -37.04 52.08 -3.59
N CYS A 649 -36.51 53.19 -4.11
CA CYS A 649 -37.33 54.33 -4.51
C CYS A 649 -38.29 53.83 -5.59
N THR A 650 -39.47 53.42 -5.15
CA THR A 650 -40.66 53.35 -6.00
C THR A 650 -40.98 54.78 -6.44
N GLU A 651 -40.57 55.16 -7.66
CA GLU A 651 -41.19 56.27 -8.36
C GLU A 651 -42.63 55.87 -8.71
N PRO A 652 -43.66 56.64 -8.28
CA PRO A 652 -45.02 56.42 -8.75
C PRO A 652 -45.13 56.98 -10.17
N ALA A 653 -45.60 56.13 -11.09
CA ALA A 653 -45.97 56.54 -12.44
C ALA A 653 -47.01 57.67 -12.38
N HIS A 654 -46.61 58.86 -12.83
CA HIS A 654 -47.50 60.00 -13.00
C HIS A 654 -48.63 59.66 -13.97
N THR A 655 -49.85 59.71 -13.44
CA THR A 655 -51.10 59.80 -14.18
C THR A 655 -51.14 61.17 -14.88
N GLY A 656 -51.31 61.18 -16.19
CA GLY A 656 -51.42 62.39 -17.00
C GLY A 656 -52.40 62.19 -18.15
N ILE A 657 -53.69 62.26 -17.83
CA ILE A 657 -54.75 62.52 -18.80
C ILE A 657 -54.62 63.99 -19.21
N LEU A 658 -54.50 64.27 -20.51
CA LEU A 658 -54.99 65.52 -21.10
C LEU A 658 -55.41 65.28 -22.55
N ALA A 659 -56.70 65.48 -22.76
CA ALA A 659 -57.37 65.58 -24.03
C ALA A 659 -57.23 67.00 -24.62
N LEU A 660 -57.54 67.09 -25.92
CA LEU A 660 -58.06 68.24 -26.69
C LEU A 660 -57.07 69.17 -27.45
N GLN A 661 -57.34 69.17 -28.78
CA GLN A 661 -57.31 70.27 -29.76
C GLN A 661 -55.91 70.77 -30.21
N ALA A 662 -55.61 70.95 -31.50
CA ALA A 662 -56.40 71.04 -32.74
C ALA A 662 -55.56 70.52 -33.92
#